data_AF-A0A3M4S2W1-F1
#
_entry.id   AF-A0A3M4S2W1-F1
#
_cell.length_a   1.000
_cell.length_b   1.000
_cell.length_c   1.000
_cell.angle_alpha   90.00
_cell.angle_beta   90.00
_cell.angle_gamma   90.00
#
_symmetry.space_group_name_H-M   'P 1'
#
loop_
_entity.id
_entity.type
_entity.pdbx_description
1 polymer ?
#
loop_
_entity_poly.entity_id
_entity_poly.type
_entity_poly.pdbx_seq_one_letter_code
_entity_poly.pdbx_strand_id
1 'polypeptide(L)'
;NGLQFPMPQGLVASGFFANAYMHEFDQMVLGALTQKIGIPIKVNGNTVTARLVDYCRYVDDMRLVVAVPNEAAKSMALETLANDMSDWANSQIGWCFKDEHNGLEIKKEKSEAVAWEDFAVQGSTSRFMRGVNGQISTAPDPATLLQATGSLDHLLWLADALDEAGDVDENPLALARISLPRADVRDDTVKRFAANRLRQVLRMRRSMADPELPAEDALANTEVSERQALDHEMETIARKLIACWSRNPALASVLRCGLDIFPSAELLRPVLEALQLKLKSGANRAEREVSLFILSDLLRAGAVETGLHRPESYPASADIAGYRKELLQTALEVVADSDLPWYLLQQAALFLAVMQYPVLLPPLKELVSYSALHGALRFSPPFTPELSTALTAGLLVMRITGQRDKFAIWLGTWLQNLSIKEANKLIDDVAMIEPRVLGELHAAWIGRGKVGWVKHVDRYLSPPQTQESSIRLRDWRAGTRSLLAIVTHPENPFVQENALLKLTVELLKTASAGLLDNDGVGLDWLSVECADWSRIQDPSTQIILTFKAPNKIVQPWNETPSWCSDELAWAYRLGRLLRSAIIGESDFTTRFFPLREEQFDRYRGIQSSWYKRRLGLMPLSRGLGEEPTPISPWLNELVMRLLQWPGLEINRNVVVGFAEVGIPSDLLILVKARLAEQGRLFGRQSNLPAYLLPIECAKATNLAAFKVALVQSLMPRDMDFSEADPLHWTEPYRARHRSHLAAMCRLLGQQLSAARFANRKPSTQRKAQLDLIVFPELAIHPDDMWLLHRLSDSTGAVIFAGQTFVEHQYLKKPINRAVWLLRQESAAGRQIIRAYQGKEYGIPWELKAGVAGHRPYQVIVEFKDKQGATARLTGAICYDATDLKLASDMRDITDGFVIAALNKDIGTFDTMATALQFHMYQPIMLANTGQYGGSNAQAPFKAHHERQIAHVHGNNQAVISIFDVDLLAFQSSRNVEQAKEKKAAPAGFGGRR
;
A
#
# COMPACT_ATOMS: atom_id res chain seq x y z
N ASN A 1 11.12 19.13 -30.28
CA ASN A 1 12.07 18.93 -29.16
C ASN A 1 12.28 17.44 -28.94
N GLY A 2 13.18 16.81 -29.70
CA GLY A 2 13.53 15.40 -29.52
C GLY A 2 14.50 15.23 -28.36
N LEU A 3 14.25 14.26 -27.49
CA LEU A 3 15.18 13.84 -26.43
C LEU A 3 16.48 13.32 -27.07
N GLN A 4 17.62 13.97 -26.80
CA GLN A 4 18.93 13.63 -27.38
C GLN A 4 19.78 12.66 -26.52
N PHE A 5 19.23 12.04 -25.48
CA PHE A 5 20.01 11.21 -24.56
C PHE A 5 19.75 9.71 -24.73
N PRO A 6 20.80 8.85 -24.71
CA PRO A 6 20.61 7.40 -24.57
C PRO A 6 19.95 7.11 -23.23
N MET A 7 18.76 6.51 -23.27
CA MET A 7 17.99 6.22 -22.07
C MET A 7 18.55 4.97 -21.37
N PRO A 8 18.99 5.06 -20.10
CA PRO A 8 19.48 3.90 -19.37
C PRO A 8 18.36 2.87 -19.18
N GLN A 9 18.61 1.63 -19.60
CA GLN A 9 17.65 0.53 -19.51
C GLN A 9 17.35 0.19 -18.04
N GLY A 10 16.07 -0.05 -17.70
CA GLY A 10 15.65 -0.50 -16.37
C GLY A 10 15.17 0.58 -15.39
N LEU A 11 15.31 1.87 -15.70
CA LEU A 11 14.63 2.94 -14.95
C LEU A 11 13.18 3.10 -15.42
N VAL A 12 12.23 3.22 -14.49
CA VAL A 12 10.81 3.46 -14.80
C VAL A 12 10.62 4.71 -15.67
N ALA A 13 11.40 5.76 -15.39
CA ALA A 13 11.41 6.99 -16.20
C ALA A 13 11.85 6.74 -17.64
N SER A 14 12.85 5.86 -17.86
CA SER A 14 13.31 5.50 -19.21
C SER A 14 12.22 4.78 -20.00
N GLY A 15 11.42 3.92 -19.37
CA GLY A 15 10.27 3.29 -20.04
C GLY A 15 9.21 4.30 -20.49
N PHE A 16 8.93 5.31 -19.67
CA PHE A 16 8.04 6.42 -20.03
C PHE A 16 8.61 7.25 -21.20
N PHE A 17 9.88 7.66 -21.11
CA PHE A 17 10.52 8.46 -22.15
C PHE A 17 10.72 7.68 -23.46
N ALA A 18 10.92 6.36 -23.41
CA ALA A 18 10.96 5.51 -24.60
C ALA A 18 9.63 5.48 -25.34
N ASN A 19 8.51 5.42 -24.61
CA ASN A 19 7.19 5.52 -25.21
C ASN A 19 6.95 6.91 -25.82
N ALA A 20 7.37 7.97 -25.13
CA ALA A 20 7.26 9.35 -25.65
C ALA A 20 8.13 9.56 -26.91
N TYR A 21 9.34 8.99 -26.94
CA TYR A 21 10.26 9.08 -28.07
C TYR A 21 9.68 8.43 -29.34
N MET A 22 9.04 7.28 -29.20
CA MET A 22 8.43 6.52 -30.31
C MET A 22 7.02 7.01 -30.70
N HIS A 23 6.56 8.14 -30.17
CA HIS A 23 5.19 8.63 -30.39
C HIS A 23 4.87 8.93 -31.86
N GLU A 24 5.80 9.53 -32.60
CA GLU A 24 5.60 9.84 -34.03
C GLU A 24 5.44 8.57 -34.87
N PHE A 25 6.23 7.53 -34.56
CA PHE A 25 6.09 6.22 -35.17
C PHE A 25 4.72 5.60 -34.89
N ASP A 26 4.24 5.64 -33.64
CA ASP A 26 2.91 5.12 -33.28
C ASP A 26 1.79 5.84 -34.04
N GLN A 27 1.86 7.18 -34.16
CA GLN A 27 0.88 7.97 -34.90
C GLN A 27 0.83 7.56 -36.37
N MET A 28 1.99 7.29 -36.98
CA MET A 28 2.07 6.87 -38.36
C MET A 28 1.49 5.46 -38.57
N VAL A 29 1.80 4.51 -37.69
CA VAL A 29 1.23 3.15 -37.74
C VAL A 29 -0.29 3.18 -37.53
N LEU A 30 -0.78 4.01 -36.60
CA LEU A 30 -2.21 4.26 -36.40
C LEU A 30 -2.86 4.89 -37.65
N GLY A 31 -2.16 5.82 -38.31
CA GLY A 31 -2.58 6.37 -39.60
C GLY A 31 -2.75 5.29 -40.67
N ALA A 32 -1.77 4.40 -40.80
CA ALA A 32 -1.82 3.27 -41.74
C ALA A 32 -2.97 2.29 -41.44
N LEU A 33 -3.23 2.03 -40.15
CA LEU A 33 -4.35 1.23 -39.69
C LEU A 33 -5.71 1.87 -40.06
N THR A 34 -5.86 3.17 -39.81
CA THR A 34 -7.11 3.92 -40.06
C THR A 34 -7.40 4.04 -41.55
N GLN A 35 -6.37 4.24 -42.36
CA GLN A 35 -6.45 4.37 -43.83
C GLN A 35 -6.48 3.02 -44.55
N LYS A 36 -6.38 1.89 -43.83
CA LYS A 36 -6.33 0.52 -44.38
C LYS A 36 -5.26 0.36 -45.45
N ILE A 37 -4.08 0.96 -45.24
CA ILE A 37 -2.98 0.90 -46.20
C ILE A 37 -2.56 -0.56 -46.39
N GLY A 38 -2.38 -0.94 -47.66
CA GLY A 38 -1.86 -2.24 -48.03
C GLY A 38 -0.35 -2.33 -47.83
N ILE A 39 0.10 -3.32 -47.06
CA ILE A 39 1.51 -3.62 -46.83
C ILE A 39 1.97 -4.65 -47.88
N PRO A 40 2.97 -4.35 -48.72
CA PRO A 40 3.47 -5.30 -49.69
C PRO A 40 4.25 -6.44 -49.00
N ILE A 41 3.89 -7.68 -49.31
CA ILE A 41 4.55 -8.90 -48.83
C ILE A 41 4.88 -9.81 -50.01
N LYS A 42 5.90 -10.66 -49.89
CA LYS A 42 6.34 -11.58 -50.95
C LYS A 42 5.86 -13.00 -50.68
N VAL A 43 5.22 -13.60 -51.69
CA VAL A 43 4.77 -15.00 -51.66
C VAL A 43 5.21 -15.67 -52.95
N ASN A 44 6.12 -16.65 -52.86
CA ASN A 44 6.66 -17.39 -54.02
C ASN A 44 7.16 -16.47 -55.16
N GLY A 45 7.77 -15.34 -54.81
CA GLY A 45 8.28 -14.35 -55.77
C GLY A 45 7.26 -13.30 -56.25
N ASN A 46 5.98 -13.43 -55.93
CA ASN A 46 4.93 -12.46 -56.26
C ASN A 46 4.61 -11.53 -55.08
N THR A 47 4.37 -10.25 -55.37
CA THR A 47 3.95 -9.28 -54.35
C THR A 47 2.45 -9.38 -54.10
N VAL A 48 2.07 -9.68 -52.86
CA VAL A 48 0.70 -9.70 -52.37
C VAL A 48 0.53 -8.56 -51.36
N THR A 49 -0.70 -8.08 -51.16
CA THR A 49 -1.00 -7.01 -50.21
C THR A 49 -1.55 -7.58 -48.90
N ALA A 50 -0.79 -7.44 -47.82
CA ALA A 50 -1.24 -7.62 -46.44
C ALA A 50 -2.00 -6.38 -45.95
N ARG A 51 -2.93 -6.56 -45.00
CA ARG A 51 -3.63 -5.45 -44.35
C ARG A 51 -3.40 -5.48 -42.85
N LEU A 52 -2.94 -4.37 -42.28
CA LEU A 52 -2.85 -4.22 -40.82
C LEU A 52 -4.27 -4.15 -40.21
N VAL A 53 -4.51 -4.92 -39.15
CA VAL A 53 -5.79 -5.06 -38.45
C VAL A 53 -5.71 -4.50 -37.04
N ASP A 54 -4.58 -4.67 -36.37
CA ASP A 54 -4.35 -4.17 -35.02
C ASP A 54 -2.85 -3.95 -34.77
N TYR A 55 -2.53 -3.05 -33.84
CA TYR A 55 -1.18 -2.69 -33.44
C TYR A 55 -1.11 -2.38 -31.95
N CYS A 56 -0.12 -2.97 -31.28
CA CYS A 56 0.19 -2.65 -29.88
C CYS A 56 1.71 -2.64 -29.68
N ARG A 57 2.23 -1.64 -28.96
CA ARG A 57 3.64 -1.55 -28.60
C ARG A 57 3.80 -1.26 -27.11
N TYR A 58 4.80 -1.90 -26.50
CA TYR A 58 5.24 -1.63 -25.14
C TYR A 58 6.75 -1.46 -25.11
N VAL A 59 7.22 -0.22 -24.92
CA VAL A 59 8.65 0.12 -24.98
C VAL A 59 9.26 -0.32 -26.32
N ASP A 60 10.09 -1.36 -26.34
CA ASP A 60 10.78 -1.91 -27.52
C ASP A 60 10.05 -3.12 -28.15
N ASP A 61 9.06 -3.72 -27.47
CA ASP A 61 8.30 -4.86 -27.99
C ASP A 61 7.04 -4.40 -28.77
N MET A 62 6.84 -4.94 -29.98
CA MET A 62 5.67 -4.65 -30.83
C MET A 62 4.89 -5.92 -31.18
N ARG A 63 3.57 -5.80 -31.30
CA ARG A 63 2.66 -6.85 -31.80
C ARG A 63 1.78 -6.28 -32.91
N LEU A 64 1.71 -7.02 -34.02
CA LEU A 64 0.93 -6.67 -35.20
C LEU A 64 -0.07 -7.79 -35.50
N VAL A 65 -1.31 -7.43 -35.81
CA VAL A 65 -2.30 -8.37 -36.37
C VAL A 65 -2.48 -8.01 -37.84
N VAL A 66 -2.20 -8.95 -38.73
CA VAL A 66 -2.20 -8.72 -40.18
C VAL A 66 -3.13 -9.70 -40.86
N ALA A 67 -3.96 -9.21 -41.77
CA ALA A 67 -4.83 -10.01 -42.63
C ALA A 67 -4.18 -10.20 -43.99
N VAL A 68 -4.10 -11.46 -44.44
CA VAL A 68 -3.52 -11.87 -45.72
C VAL A 68 -4.61 -12.59 -46.54
N PRO A 69 -4.65 -12.44 -47.88
CA PRO A 69 -5.58 -13.21 -48.71
C PRO A 69 -5.43 -14.73 -48.53
N ASN A 70 -6.55 -15.46 -48.47
CA ASN A 70 -6.58 -16.91 -48.19
C ASN A 70 -5.74 -17.76 -49.16
N GLU A 71 -5.67 -17.38 -50.43
CA GLU A 71 -4.89 -18.10 -51.45
C GLU A 71 -3.38 -17.97 -51.20
N ALA A 72 -2.94 -16.78 -50.77
CA ALA A 72 -1.55 -16.50 -50.44
C ALA A 72 -1.13 -17.15 -49.10
N ALA A 73 -2.04 -17.23 -48.13
CA ALA A 73 -1.77 -17.81 -46.82
C ALA A 73 -1.43 -19.31 -46.87
N LYS A 74 -2.00 -20.07 -47.83
CA LYS A 74 -1.77 -21.52 -47.95
C LYS A 74 -0.37 -21.90 -48.43
N SER A 75 0.33 -20.99 -49.09
CA SER A 75 1.63 -21.23 -49.74
C SER A 75 2.76 -20.38 -49.18
N MET A 76 2.52 -19.65 -48.09
CA MET A 76 3.47 -18.70 -47.51
C MET A 76 4.17 -19.31 -46.28
N ALA A 77 5.49 -19.20 -46.23
CA ALA A 77 6.24 -19.48 -45.01
C ALA A 77 6.10 -18.31 -44.03
N LEU A 78 5.77 -18.61 -42.76
CA LEU A 78 5.57 -17.60 -41.73
C LEU A 78 6.83 -16.76 -41.45
N GLU A 79 8.02 -17.35 -41.59
CA GLU A 79 9.30 -16.64 -41.50
C GLU A 79 9.44 -15.54 -42.56
N THR A 80 8.94 -15.78 -43.77
CA THR A 80 8.93 -14.77 -44.84
C THR A 80 8.02 -13.61 -44.47
N LEU A 81 6.85 -13.89 -43.88
CA LEU A 81 5.94 -12.85 -43.39
C LEU A 81 6.56 -12.03 -42.26
N ALA A 82 7.21 -12.68 -41.29
CA ALA A 82 7.88 -12.00 -40.18
C ALA A 82 9.00 -11.06 -40.67
N ASN A 83 9.77 -11.51 -41.66
CA ASN A 83 10.81 -10.70 -42.30
C ASN A 83 10.23 -9.51 -43.07
N ASP A 84 9.21 -9.72 -43.90
CA ASP A 84 8.56 -8.65 -44.66
C ASP A 84 7.91 -7.59 -43.75
N MET A 85 7.28 -8.02 -42.64
CA MET A 85 6.74 -7.10 -41.64
C MET A 85 7.85 -6.33 -40.90
N SER A 86 8.97 -6.97 -40.63
CA SER A 86 10.14 -6.31 -40.02
C SER A 86 10.73 -5.25 -40.96
N ASP A 87 10.82 -5.56 -42.26
CA ASP A 87 11.27 -4.62 -43.29
C ASP A 87 10.31 -3.44 -43.45
N TRP A 88 9.00 -3.71 -43.44
CA TRP A 88 8.00 -2.66 -43.42
C TRP A 88 8.16 -1.76 -42.18
N ALA A 89 8.27 -2.34 -40.98
CA ALA A 89 8.47 -1.58 -39.75
C ALA A 89 9.77 -0.76 -39.77
N ASN A 90 10.88 -1.31 -40.27
CA ASN A 90 12.14 -0.58 -40.45
C ASN A 90 12.00 0.59 -41.43
N SER A 91 11.26 0.42 -42.53
CA SER A 91 10.98 1.52 -43.46
C SER A 91 10.24 2.65 -42.74
N GLN A 92 9.25 2.31 -41.92
CA GLN A 92 8.46 3.25 -41.14
C GLN A 92 9.34 3.98 -40.10
N ILE A 93 10.19 3.26 -39.38
CA ILE A 93 11.16 3.83 -38.44
C ILE A 93 12.10 4.81 -39.16
N GLY A 94 12.64 4.44 -40.32
CA GLY A 94 13.51 5.31 -41.11
C GLY A 94 12.82 6.58 -41.64
N TRP A 95 11.50 6.55 -41.84
CA TRP A 95 10.73 7.76 -42.17
C TRP A 95 10.57 8.71 -40.99
N CYS A 96 10.33 8.19 -39.79
CA CYS A 96 10.17 8.98 -38.57
C CYS A 96 11.49 9.52 -38.03
N PHE A 97 12.58 8.75 -38.16
CA PHE A 97 13.88 9.06 -37.56
C PHE A 97 14.97 9.13 -38.63
N LYS A 98 15.04 10.26 -39.35
CA LYS A 98 15.90 10.45 -40.54
C LYS A 98 17.36 10.83 -40.23
N ASP A 99 17.67 11.26 -39.01
CA ASP A 99 19.02 11.75 -38.67
C ASP A 99 19.97 10.58 -38.29
N GLU A 100 21.16 10.57 -38.89
CA GLU A 100 22.21 9.51 -38.87
C GLU A 100 22.72 9.06 -37.48
N HIS A 101 22.21 9.61 -36.38
CA HIS A 101 22.65 9.26 -35.02
C HIS A 101 21.74 8.25 -34.29
N ASN A 102 20.62 7.81 -34.88
CA ASN A 102 19.69 6.87 -34.24
C ASN A 102 19.46 5.60 -35.06
N GLY A 103 20.36 4.62 -34.92
CA GLY A 103 20.29 3.29 -35.54
C GLY A 103 19.26 2.35 -34.90
N LEU A 104 18.00 2.77 -34.80
CA LEU A 104 16.92 1.90 -34.37
C LEU A 104 16.51 0.98 -35.51
N GLU A 105 16.66 -0.33 -35.30
CA GLU A 105 16.30 -1.36 -36.26
C GLU A 105 15.59 -2.52 -35.53
N ILE A 106 14.61 -3.10 -36.19
CA ILE A 106 13.98 -4.35 -35.76
C ILE A 106 14.95 -5.50 -35.92
N LYS A 107 15.19 -6.22 -34.83
CA LYS A 107 15.99 -7.45 -34.83
C LYS A 107 15.18 -8.58 -35.47
N LYS A 108 15.37 -8.82 -36.77
CA LYS A 108 14.67 -9.86 -37.53
C LYS A 108 14.73 -11.25 -36.88
N GLU A 109 15.86 -11.59 -36.27
CA GLU A 109 16.08 -12.84 -35.52
C GLU A 109 15.11 -13.04 -34.34
N LYS A 110 14.47 -11.97 -33.86
CA LYS A 110 13.48 -12.00 -32.78
C LYS A 110 12.04 -11.83 -33.27
N SER A 111 11.84 -11.64 -34.58
CA SER A 111 10.53 -11.47 -35.18
C SER A 111 9.94 -12.84 -35.53
N GLU A 112 8.75 -13.12 -35.03
CA GLU A 112 8.03 -14.37 -35.26
C GLU A 112 6.62 -14.06 -35.77
N ALA A 113 6.12 -14.87 -36.71
CA ALA A 113 4.75 -14.80 -37.20
C ALA A 113 4.02 -16.10 -36.90
N VAL A 114 2.77 -16.00 -36.48
CA VAL A 114 1.94 -17.13 -36.06
C VAL A 114 0.57 -17.02 -36.73
N ALA A 115 0.06 -18.12 -37.27
CA ALA A 115 -1.26 -18.16 -37.90
C ALA A 115 -2.37 -18.01 -36.84
N TRP A 116 -3.48 -17.36 -37.20
CA TRP A 116 -4.59 -17.11 -36.27
C TRP A 116 -5.26 -18.39 -35.75
N GLU A 117 -5.38 -19.42 -36.60
CA GLU A 117 -5.99 -20.71 -36.25
C GLU A 117 -5.15 -21.42 -35.18
N ASP A 118 -3.82 -21.35 -35.30
CA ASP A 118 -2.89 -21.81 -34.29
C ASP A 118 -2.99 -20.95 -33.03
N PHE A 119 -3.06 -19.61 -33.15
CA PHE A 119 -3.20 -18.69 -32.01
C PHE A 119 -4.47 -18.95 -31.17
N ALA A 120 -5.59 -19.29 -31.83
CA ALA A 120 -6.86 -19.60 -31.16
C ALA A 120 -6.79 -20.86 -30.29
N VAL A 121 -5.94 -21.83 -30.67
CA VAL A 121 -5.64 -23.06 -29.90
C VAL A 121 -4.51 -22.83 -28.88
N GLN A 122 -3.53 -21.99 -29.21
CA GLN A 122 -2.31 -21.69 -28.44
C GLN A 122 -2.52 -20.80 -27.20
N GLY A 123 -3.63 -20.08 -27.07
CA GLY A 123 -3.87 -19.17 -25.94
C GLY A 123 -3.99 -19.83 -24.55
N SER A 124 -3.65 -21.12 -24.39
CA SER A 124 -3.81 -21.86 -23.14
C SER A 124 -2.82 -21.41 -22.07
N THR A 125 -1.53 -21.21 -22.36
CA THR A 125 -0.51 -20.87 -21.35
C THR A 125 -0.70 -19.46 -20.81
N SER A 126 -0.87 -18.44 -21.65
CA SER A 126 -1.15 -17.07 -21.14
C SER A 126 -2.50 -16.95 -20.42
N ARG A 127 -3.52 -17.73 -20.82
CA ARG A 127 -4.80 -17.80 -20.08
C ARG A 127 -4.63 -18.54 -18.75
N PHE A 128 -3.84 -19.60 -18.72
CA PHE A 128 -3.52 -20.36 -17.52
C PHE A 128 -2.74 -19.50 -16.52
N MET A 129 -1.68 -18.80 -16.96
CA MET A 129 -0.94 -17.83 -16.16
C MET A 129 -1.86 -16.73 -15.61
N ARG A 130 -2.78 -16.19 -16.44
CA ARG A 130 -3.80 -15.23 -15.98
C ARG A 130 -4.76 -15.85 -14.97
N GLY A 131 -5.17 -17.10 -15.15
CA GLY A 131 -6.01 -17.85 -14.23
C GLY A 131 -5.35 -18.02 -12.86
N VAL A 132 -4.11 -18.53 -12.84
CA VAL A 132 -3.31 -18.69 -11.62
C VAL A 132 -3.06 -17.35 -10.94
N ASN A 133 -2.70 -16.30 -11.70
CA ASN A 133 -2.52 -14.98 -11.14
C ASN A 133 -3.83 -14.40 -10.57
N GLY A 134 -4.96 -14.71 -11.20
CA GLY A 134 -6.29 -14.38 -10.72
C GLY A 134 -6.56 -15.02 -9.35
N GLN A 135 -6.31 -16.32 -9.20
CA GLN A 135 -6.45 -17.06 -7.95
C GLN A 135 -5.59 -16.45 -6.83
N ILE A 136 -4.31 -16.15 -7.12
CA ILE A 136 -3.39 -15.54 -6.14
C ILE A 136 -3.87 -14.13 -5.73
N SER A 137 -4.50 -13.40 -6.65
CA SER A 137 -4.91 -12.00 -6.43
C SER A 137 -6.23 -11.86 -5.66
N THR A 138 -7.04 -12.91 -5.52
CA THR A 138 -8.39 -12.86 -4.90
C THR A 138 -8.42 -13.47 -3.49
N ALA A 139 -7.76 -12.82 -2.52
CA ALA A 139 -7.74 -13.24 -1.09
C ALA A 139 -7.66 -14.77 -0.89
N PRO A 140 -6.58 -15.42 -1.40
CA PRO A 140 -6.54 -16.88 -1.52
C PRO A 140 -6.40 -17.57 -0.16
N ASP A 141 -7.11 -18.68 -0.01
CA ASP A 141 -7.02 -19.62 1.12
C ASP A 141 -5.95 -20.70 0.88
N PRO A 142 -5.62 -21.54 1.89
CA PRO A 142 -4.58 -22.56 1.74
C PRO A 142 -4.81 -23.52 0.57
N ALA A 143 -6.04 -23.97 0.35
CA ALA A 143 -6.35 -24.91 -0.73
C ALA A 143 -6.21 -24.27 -2.12
N THR A 144 -6.60 -22.99 -2.29
CA THR A 144 -6.34 -22.27 -3.54
C THR A 144 -4.85 -22.06 -3.76
N LEU A 145 -4.11 -21.77 -2.70
CA LEU A 145 -2.65 -21.62 -2.79
C LEU A 145 -1.95 -22.94 -3.14
N LEU A 146 -2.39 -24.08 -2.58
CA LEU A 146 -1.87 -25.40 -2.95
C LEU A 146 -2.11 -25.69 -4.44
N GLN A 147 -3.33 -25.45 -4.93
CA GLN A 147 -3.65 -25.58 -6.35
C GLN A 147 -2.78 -24.66 -7.22
N ALA A 148 -2.55 -23.42 -6.78
CA ALA A 148 -1.69 -22.49 -7.48
C ALA A 148 -0.23 -22.97 -7.49
N THR A 149 0.29 -23.53 -6.38
CA THR A 149 1.63 -24.13 -6.34
C THR A 149 1.76 -25.25 -7.36
N GLY A 150 0.84 -26.23 -7.37
CA GLY A 150 0.88 -27.33 -8.34
C GLY A 150 0.74 -26.86 -9.79
N SER A 151 -0.09 -25.82 -10.03
CA SER A 151 -0.23 -25.20 -11.35
C SER A 151 1.08 -24.53 -11.81
N LEU A 152 1.78 -23.83 -10.93
CA LEU A 152 3.05 -23.17 -11.22
C LEU A 152 4.18 -24.19 -11.41
N ASP A 153 4.19 -25.27 -10.64
CA ASP A 153 5.17 -26.34 -10.79
C ASP A 153 4.97 -27.11 -12.12
N HIS A 154 3.70 -27.32 -12.51
CA HIS A 154 3.37 -27.86 -13.83
C HIS A 154 3.84 -26.93 -14.97
N LEU A 155 3.71 -25.60 -14.81
CA LEU A 155 4.26 -24.65 -15.79
C LEU A 155 5.78 -24.74 -15.92
N LEU A 156 6.49 -24.93 -14.81
CA LEU A 156 7.95 -25.15 -14.85
C LEU A 156 8.29 -26.43 -15.60
N TRP A 157 7.58 -27.52 -15.29
CA TRP A 157 7.77 -28.80 -15.98
C TRP A 157 7.46 -28.71 -17.47
N LEU A 158 6.37 -28.02 -17.85
CA LEU A 158 6.00 -27.84 -19.26
C LEU A 158 7.06 -27.02 -20.01
N ALA A 159 7.62 -25.98 -19.38
CA ALA A 159 8.72 -25.21 -19.96
C ALA A 159 10.02 -26.03 -20.10
N ASP A 160 10.30 -26.95 -19.16
CA ASP A 160 11.44 -27.86 -19.28
C ASP A 160 11.22 -28.93 -20.38
N ALA A 161 10.00 -29.46 -20.51
CA ALA A 161 9.65 -30.42 -21.55
C ALA A 161 9.72 -29.84 -22.96
N LEU A 162 9.45 -28.53 -23.12
CA LEU A 162 9.62 -27.81 -24.37
C LEU A 162 11.09 -27.64 -24.77
N ASP A 163 11.96 -27.35 -23.79
CA ASP A 163 13.41 -27.30 -24.03
C ASP A 163 13.97 -28.66 -24.50
N GLU A 164 13.41 -29.77 -24.01
CA GLU A 164 13.80 -31.14 -24.41
C GLU A 164 13.18 -31.59 -25.75
N ALA A 165 12.11 -30.94 -26.22
CA ALA A 165 11.41 -31.30 -27.46
C ALA A 165 12.18 -30.92 -28.75
N GLY A 166 13.32 -30.23 -28.64
CA GLY A 166 14.22 -29.96 -29.76
C GLY A 166 14.69 -31.22 -30.51
N ASP A 167 14.69 -32.39 -29.86
CA ASP A 167 15.01 -33.69 -30.48
C ASP A 167 13.83 -34.28 -31.31
N VAL A 168 12.60 -33.79 -31.16
CA VAL A 168 11.41 -34.34 -31.86
C VAL A 168 11.31 -33.85 -33.31
N ASP A 169 11.98 -32.74 -33.64
CA ASP A 169 11.97 -32.16 -34.99
C ASP A 169 12.72 -32.99 -36.04
N GLU A 170 13.46 -34.02 -35.62
CA GLU A 170 14.09 -34.98 -36.54
C GLU A 170 13.09 -35.99 -37.14
N ASN A 171 11.87 -36.11 -36.59
CA ASN A 171 10.85 -37.04 -37.10
C ASN A 171 9.92 -36.35 -38.14
N PRO A 172 9.97 -36.74 -39.43
CA PRO A 172 9.17 -36.11 -40.49
C PRO A 172 7.67 -36.43 -40.44
N LEU A 173 7.25 -37.39 -39.59
CA LEU A 173 5.85 -37.82 -39.53
C LEU A 173 4.99 -36.84 -38.72
N ALA A 174 3.87 -36.41 -39.31
CA ALA A 174 2.90 -35.52 -38.66
C ALA A 174 2.36 -36.07 -37.31
N LEU A 175 2.37 -37.41 -37.13
CA LEU A 175 1.98 -38.08 -35.88
C LEU A 175 2.83 -37.64 -34.68
N ALA A 176 4.14 -37.42 -34.89
CA ALA A 176 5.06 -36.96 -33.83
C ALA A 176 4.76 -35.52 -33.37
N ARG A 177 3.99 -34.77 -34.15
CA ARG A 177 3.67 -33.35 -33.92
C ARG A 177 2.23 -33.10 -33.43
N ILE A 178 1.41 -34.15 -33.28
CA ILE A 178 -0.01 -34.02 -32.92
C ILE A 178 -0.21 -33.42 -31.51
N SER A 179 0.67 -33.74 -30.57
CA SER A 179 0.54 -33.34 -29.15
C SER A 179 1.72 -32.49 -28.66
N LEU A 180 2.55 -31.96 -29.56
CA LEU A 180 3.61 -31.04 -29.15
C LEU A 180 2.96 -29.79 -28.56
N PRO A 181 3.24 -29.44 -27.29
CA PRO A 181 2.76 -28.20 -26.73
C PRO A 181 3.39 -27.06 -27.55
N ARG A 182 2.58 -26.18 -28.13
CA ARG A 182 3.06 -24.93 -28.74
C ARG A 182 2.70 -23.80 -27.79
N ALA A 183 3.68 -23.29 -27.05
CA ALA A 183 3.45 -22.24 -26.06
C ALA A 183 3.31 -20.86 -26.73
N ASP A 184 2.29 -20.08 -26.32
CA ASP A 184 2.09 -18.69 -26.75
C ASP A 184 3.00 -17.67 -26.03
N VAL A 185 3.88 -18.17 -25.17
CA VAL A 185 4.81 -17.40 -24.32
C VAL A 185 6.15 -18.12 -24.32
N ARG A 186 7.25 -17.36 -24.45
CA ARG A 186 8.62 -17.89 -24.36
C ARG A 186 8.87 -18.61 -23.04
N ASP A 187 9.59 -19.73 -23.09
CA ASP A 187 9.84 -20.60 -21.92
C ASP A 187 10.59 -19.88 -20.79
N ASP A 188 11.54 -19.00 -21.13
CA ASP A 188 12.25 -18.18 -20.15
C ASP A 188 11.31 -17.24 -19.38
N THR A 189 10.27 -16.74 -20.05
CA THR A 189 9.24 -15.87 -19.47
C THR A 189 8.31 -16.67 -18.57
N VAL A 190 7.96 -17.90 -18.95
CA VAL A 190 7.19 -18.83 -18.11
C VAL A 190 7.97 -19.18 -16.84
N LYS A 191 9.26 -19.55 -16.96
CA LYS A 191 10.14 -19.86 -15.82
C LYS A 191 10.29 -18.68 -14.86
N ARG A 192 10.53 -17.47 -15.36
CA ARG A 192 10.60 -16.24 -14.53
C ARG A 192 9.27 -15.92 -13.85
N PHE A 193 8.15 -16.08 -14.55
CA PHE A 193 6.83 -15.89 -13.98
C PHE A 193 6.57 -16.90 -12.87
N ALA A 194 6.78 -18.19 -13.14
CA ALA A 194 6.54 -19.27 -12.20
C ALA A 194 7.40 -19.12 -10.94
N ALA A 195 8.70 -18.87 -11.09
CA ALA A 195 9.62 -18.65 -9.96
C ALA A 195 9.17 -17.49 -9.05
N ASN A 196 8.83 -16.33 -9.64
CA ASN A 196 8.39 -15.18 -8.86
C ASN A 196 7.06 -15.44 -8.13
N ARG A 197 6.14 -16.18 -8.74
CA ARG A 197 4.84 -16.51 -8.14
C ARG A 197 4.96 -17.59 -7.09
N LEU A 198 5.77 -18.62 -7.32
CA LEU A 198 6.06 -19.67 -6.33
C LEU A 198 6.63 -19.06 -5.05
N ARG A 199 7.62 -18.17 -5.17
CA ARG A 199 8.16 -17.43 -4.02
C ARG A 199 7.06 -16.75 -3.19
N GLN A 200 6.11 -16.10 -3.86
CA GLN A 200 5.01 -15.40 -3.19
C GLN A 200 4.03 -16.39 -2.55
N VAL A 201 3.60 -17.41 -3.29
CA VAL A 201 2.59 -18.40 -2.88
C VAL A 201 3.09 -19.24 -1.71
N LEU A 202 4.33 -19.73 -1.76
CA LEU A 202 4.92 -20.57 -0.72
C LEU A 202 5.01 -19.84 0.61
N ARG A 203 5.44 -18.56 0.62
CA ARG A 203 5.46 -17.74 1.84
C ARG A 203 4.07 -17.49 2.40
N MET A 204 3.08 -17.26 1.52
CA MET A 204 1.69 -17.11 1.94
C MET A 204 1.15 -18.41 2.56
N ARG A 205 1.38 -19.57 1.92
CA ARG A 205 1.03 -20.90 2.46
C ARG A 205 1.68 -21.12 3.81
N ARG A 206 2.96 -20.81 3.94
CA ARG A 206 3.73 -20.99 5.18
C ARG A 206 3.18 -20.16 6.32
N SER A 207 2.75 -18.93 6.03
CA SER A 207 2.08 -18.08 7.02
C SER A 207 0.73 -18.63 7.50
N MET A 208 0.13 -19.60 6.79
CA MET A 208 -1.16 -20.21 7.11
C MET A 208 -1.02 -21.67 7.57
N ALA A 209 0.20 -22.23 7.61
CA ALA A 209 0.47 -23.60 8.00
C ALA A 209 0.74 -23.68 9.50
N ASP A 210 -0.03 -24.52 10.20
CA ASP A 210 0.12 -24.71 11.64
C ASP A 210 1.35 -25.62 11.90
N PRO A 211 2.33 -25.21 12.74
CA PRO A 211 3.48 -26.02 13.11
C PRO A 211 3.13 -27.25 13.97
N GLU A 212 1.95 -27.30 14.59
CA GLU A 212 1.52 -28.37 15.51
C GLU A 212 0.55 -29.37 14.86
N LEU A 213 -0.16 -28.98 13.78
CA LEU A 213 -1.10 -29.88 13.10
C LEU A 213 -0.38 -30.85 12.15
N PRO A 214 -0.83 -32.11 12.06
CA PRO A 214 -0.27 -33.09 11.13
C PRO A 214 -0.65 -32.77 9.68
N ALA A 215 0.23 -33.07 8.74
CA ALA A 215 -0.06 -32.89 7.31
C ALA A 215 -1.14 -33.87 6.79
N GLU A 216 -2.16 -33.38 6.06
CA GLU A 216 -3.29 -34.17 5.55
C GLU A 216 -2.90 -35.30 4.57
N ASP A 217 -1.83 -35.11 3.78
CA ASP A 217 -1.40 -36.03 2.70
C ASP A 217 -0.29 -37.01 3.10
N ALA A 218 0.12 -37.06 4.38
CA ALA A 218 1.19 -37.94 4.82
C ALA A 218 0.70 -39.40 4.97
N LEU A 219 0.56 -40.10 3.85
CA LEU A 219 0.39 -41.56 3.76
C LEU A 219 1.53 -42.38 4.42
N ALA A 220 2.50 -41.74 5.09
CA ALA A 220 3.69 -42.42 5.59
C ALA A 220 4.20 -42.04 6.99
N ASN A 221 3.79 -40.95 7.67
CA ASN A 221 4.25 -40.66 9.05
C ASN A 221 3.38 -39.63 9.76
N THR A 222 2.78 -40.00 10.90
CA THR A 222 2.04 -39.12 11.83
C THR A 222 2.90 -38.07 12.55
N GLU A 223 4.22 -38.06 12.30
CA GLU A 223 5.19 -37.20 13.02
C GLU A 223 5.52 -35.88 12.30
N VAL A 224 5.09 -35.68 11.05
CA VAL A 224 5.43 -34.48 10.26
C VAL A 224 4.28 -33.47 10.30
N SER A 225 4.57 -32.25 10.77
CA SER A 225 3.56 -31.19 10.77
C SER A 225 3.34 -30.57 9.39
N GLU A 226 2.20 -29.93 9.18
CA GLU A 226 1.87 -29.20 7.94
C GLU A 226 3.00 -28.25 7.52
N ARG A 227 3.57 -27.53 8.50
CA ARG A 227 4.64 -26.57 8.25
C ARG A 227 5.97 -27.25 7.90
N GLN A 228 6.31 -28.37 8.53
CA GLN A 228 7.52 -29.12 8.20
C GLN A 228 7.45 -29.72 6.79
N ALA A 229 6.30 -30.27 6.42
CA ALA A 229 6.07 -30.78 5.06
C ALA A 229 6.23 -29.66 4.02
N LEU A 230 5.66 -28.48 4.30
CA LEU A 230 5.81 -27.31 3.43
C LEU A 230 7.25 -26.79 3.38
N ASP A 231 7.99 -26.82 4.49
CA ASP A 231 9.40 -26.43 4.53
C ASP A 231 10.25 -27.33 3.61
N HIS A 232 9.97 -28.63 3.57
CA HIS A 232 10.58 -29.59 2.63
C HIS A 232 10.19 -29.32 1.16
N GLU A 233 8.92 -28.99 0.91
CA GLU A 233 8.43 -28.59 -0.42
C GLU A 233 9.15 -27.32 -0.90
N MET A 234 9.31 -26.32 -0.03
CA MET A 234 10.02 -25.08 -0.32
C MET A 234 11.49 -25.33 -0.67
N GLU A 235 12.18 -26.19 0.07
CA GLU A 235 13.56 -26.59 -0.25
C GLU A 235 13.65 -27.31 -1.61
N THR A 236 12.73 -28.24 -1.88
CA THR A 236 12.67 -28.99 -3.15
C THR A 236 12.48 -28.06 -4.34
N ILE A 237 11.54 -27.10 -4.22
CA ILE A 237 11.30 -26.09 -5.25
C ILE A 237 12.54 -25.19 -5.42
N ALA A 238 13.19 -24.77 -4.32
CA ALA A 238 14.41 -23.98 -4.40
C ALA A 238 15.52 -24.71 -5.18
N ARG A 239 15.74 -26.00 -4.88
CA ARG A 239 16.70 -26.86 -5.61
C ARG A 239 16.34 -26.94 -7.10
N LYS A 240 15.06 -27.13 -7.43
CA LYS A 240 14.57 -27.16 -8.82
C LYS A 240 14.84 -25.85 -9.55
N LEU A 241 14.56 -24.70 -8.94
CA LEU A 241 14.81 -23.38 -9.56
C LEU A 241 16.30 -23.13 -9.81
N ILE A 242 17.17 -23.54 -8.88
CA ILE A 242 18.63 -23.44 -9.06
C ILE A 242 19.09 -24.36 -10.21
N ALA A 243 18.54 -25.57 -10.32
CA ALA A 243 18.83 -26.48 -11.44
C ALA A 243 18.32 -25.93 -12.79
N CYS A 244 17.16 -25.28 -12.83
CA CYS A 244 16.70 -24.59 -14.05
C CYS A 244 17.68 -23.49 -14.47
N TRP A 245 18.23 -22.73 -13.52
CA TRP A 245 19.24 -21.73 -13.80
C TRP A 245 20.58 -22.34 -14.27
N SER A 246 21.02 -23.48 -13.72
CA SER A 246 22.28 -24.09 -14.12
C SER A 246 22.30 -24.54 -15.59
N ARG A 247 21.12 -24.81 -16.18
CA ARG A 247 20.96 -25.12 -17.61
C ARG A 247 20.94 -23.87 -18.49
N ASN A 248 20.48 -22.73 -17.95
CA ASN A 248 20.36 -21.47 -18.67
C ASN A 248 20.75 -20.27 -17.77
N PRO A 249 22.00 -19.76 -17.88
CA PRO A 249 22.50 -18.72 -16.98
C PRO A 249 21.82 -17.36 -17.17
N ALA A 250 21.05 -17.14 -18.25
CA ALA A 250 20.22 -15.94 -18.43
C ALA A 250 19.04 -15.86 -17.43
N LEU A 251 18.75 -16.94 -16.70
CA LEU A 251 17.70 -17.01 -15.69
C LEU A 251 18.18 -16.54 -14.29
N ALA A 252 19.04 -15.52 -14.20
CA ALA A 252 19.56 -15.01 -12.92
C ALA A 252 18.45 -14.64 -11.90
N SER A 253 17.31 -14.13 -12.37
CA SER A 253 16.15 -13.88 -11.50
C SER A 253 15.51 -15.14 -10.91
N VAL A 254 15.59 -16.28 -11.62
CA VAL A 254 15.12 -17.59 -11.13
C VAL A 254 16.07 -18.11 -10.05
N LEU A 255 17.38 -17.98 -10.25
CA LEU A 255 18.39 -18.27 -9.22
C LEU A 255 18.13 -17.47 -7.94
N ARG A 256 17.92 -16.14 -8.08
CA ARG A 256 17.56 -15.29 -6.93
C ARG A 256 16.32 -15.78 -6.22
N CYS A 257 15.27 -16.17 -6.96
CA CYS A 257 14.05 -16.70 -6.34
C CYS A 257 14.32 -18.01 -5.57
N GLY A 258 15.13 -18.93 -6.11
CA GLY A 258 15.50 -20.16 -5.42
C GLY A 258 16.23 -19.89 -4.09
N LEU A 259 17.28 -19.06 -4.14
CA LEU A 259 18.06 -18.68 -2.95
C LEU A 259 17.26 -17.80 -1.96
N ASP A 260 16.20 -17.13 -2.41
CA ASP A 260 15.28 -16.36 -1.55
C ASP A 260 14.20 -17.25 -0.90
N ILE A 261 13.80 -18.36 -1.53
CA ILE A 261 12.85 -19.31 -0.96
C ILE A 261 13.53 -20.11 0.16
N PHE A 262 14.74 -20.60 -0.09
CA PHE A 262 15.52 -21.40 0.85
C PHE A 262 16.99 -20.91 0.88
N PRO A 263 17.30 -19.86 1.64
CA PRO A 263 18.69 -19.40 1.81
C PRO A 263 19.47 -20.42 2.64
N SER A 264 20.42 -21.12 2.02
CA SER A 264 21.30 -22.08 2.69
C SER A 264 22.69 -22.07 2.05
N ALA A 265 23.72 -22.27 2.88
CA ALA A 265 25.10 -22.44 2.43
C ALA A 265 25.24 -23.64 1.47
N GLU A 266 24.50 -24.72 1.71
CA GLU A 266 24.56 -25.94 0.89
C GLU A 266 24.11 -25.71 -0.56
N LEU A 267 23.09 -24.85 -0.75
CA LEU A 267 22.60 -24.51 -2.09
C LEU A 267 23.47 -23.46 -2.77
N LEU A 268 24.06 -22.56 -1.98
CA LEU A 268 24.86 -21.46 -2.51
C LEU A 268 26.28 -21.90 -2.92
N ARG A 269 26.95 -22.79 -2.17
CA ARG A 269 28.33 -23.21 -2.47
C ARG A 269 28.51 -23.76 -3.89
N PRO A 270 27.69 -24.71 -4.40
CA PRO A 270 27.84 -25.21 -5.77
C PRO A 270 27.69 -24.11 -6.83
N VAL A 271 26.82 -23.13 -6.57
CA VAL A 271 26.63 -21.96 -7.45
C VAL A 271 27.89 -21.11 -7.48
N LEU A 272 28.45 -20.79 -6.30
CA LEU A 272 29.67 -19.99 -6.19
C LEU A 272 30.88 -20.70 -6.78
N GLU A 273 31.05 -22.00 -6.53
CA GLU A 273 32.12 -22.83 -7.09
C GLU A 273 32.08 -22.83 -8.62
N ALA A 274 30.88 -23.01 -9.20
CA ALA A 274 30.70 -22.97 -10.65
C ALA A 274 31.06 -21.60 -11.25
N LEU A 275 30.65 -20.50 -10.61
CA LEU A 275 30.98 -19.14 -11.05
C LEU A 275 32.48 -18.87 -10.93
N GLN A 276 33.08 -19.19 -9.78
CA GLN A 276 34.51 -18.99 -9.51
C GLN A 276 35.40 -19.78 -10.47
N LEU A 277 35.00 -21.00 -10.85
CA LEU A 277 35.74 -21.81 -11.84
C LEU A 277 35.82 -21.10 -13.20
N LYS A 278 34.77 -20.36 -13.59
CA LYS A 278 34.70 -19.59 -14.84
C LYS A 278 35.41 -18.23 -14.78
N LEU A 279 35.85 -17.80 -13.60
CA LEU A 279 36.65 -16.58 -13.42
C LEU A 279 38.16 -16.83 -13.59
N LYS A 280 38.61 -18.09 -13.53
CA LYS A 280 40.03 -18.46 -13.69
C LYS A 280 40.57 -18.18 -15.10
N SER A 281 41.88 -17.95 -15.19
CA SER A 281 42.60 -17.72 -16.45
C SER A 281 42.45 -18.91 -17.41
N GLY A 282 41.95 -18.66 -18.63
CA GLY A 282 41.71 -19.68 -19.67
C GLY A 282 40.23 -20.02 -19.93
N ALA A 283 39.29 -19.48 -19.15
CA ALA A 283 37.86 -19.64 -19.40
C ALA A 283 37.38 -18.85 -20.64
N ASN A 284 36.28 -19.30 -21.25
CA ASN A 284 35.65 -18.60 -22.36
C ASN A 284 35.25 -17.18 -21.93
N ARG A 285 35.61 -16.18 -22.74
CA ARG A 285 35.33 -14.76 -22.44
C ARG A 285 33.84 -14.50 -22.16
N ALA A 286 32.93 -15.08 -22.94
CA ALA A 286 31.50 -14.89 -22.74
C ALA A 286 31.02 -15.48 -21.40
N GLU A 287 31.50 -16.67 -21.05
CA GLU A 287 31.17 -17.32 -19.78
C GLU A 287 31.72 -16.53 -18.58
N ARG A 288 32.92 -15.95 -18.71
CA ARG A 288 33.52 -15.09 -17.69
C ARG A 288 32.65 -13.84 -17.45
N GLU A 289 32.24 -13.14 -18.51
CA GLU A 289 31.38 -11.94 -18.38
C GLU A 289 30.02 -12.26 -17.74
N VAL A 290 29.39 -13.38 -18.14
CA VAL A 290 28.14 -13.86 -17.53
C VAL A 290 28.35 -14.17 -16.05
N SER A 291 29.46 -14.82 -15.69
CA SER A 291 29.77 -15.16 -14.30
C SER A 291 30.00 -13.92 -13.44
N LEU A 292 30.71 -12.92 -13.97
CA LEU A 292 30.92 -11.63 -13.31
C LEU A 292 29.58 -10.91 -13.06
N PHE A 293 28.67 -10.90 -14.04
CA PHE A 293 27.34 -10.32 -13.88
C PHE A 293 26.51 -11.05 -12.81
N ILE A 294 26.46 -12.39 -12.85
CA ILE A 294 25.66 -13.18 -11.90
C ILE A 294 26.20 -13.01 -10.49
N LEU A 295 27.52 -13.04 -10.30
CA LEU A 295 28.14 -12.82 -8.99
C LEU A 295 27.82 -11.42 -8.45
N SER A 296 27.82 -10.41 -9.31
CA SER A 296 27.39 -9.05 -8.96
C SER A 296 25.92 -9.02 -8.53
N ASP A 297 25.02 -9.68 -9.26
CA ASP A 297 23.59 -9.73 -8.91
C ASP A 297 23.35 -10.51 -7.60
N LEU A 298 24.12 -11.56 -7.32
CA LEU A 298 24.03 -12.33 -6.07
C LEU A 298 24.43 -11.48 -4.85
N LEU A 299 25.55 -10.77 -4.92
CA LEU A 299 26.01 -9.89 -3.84
C LEU A 299 25.03 -8.73 -3.62
N ARG A 300 24.53 -8.12 -4.71
CA ARG A 300 23.47 -7.12 -4.65
C ARG A 300 22.22 -7.69 -3.98
N ALA A 301 21.77 -8.88 -4.40
CA ALA A 301 20.59 -9.53 -3.84
C ALA A 301 20.76 -9.86 -2.35
N GLY A 302 21.92 -10.35 -1.93
CA GLY A 302 22.23 -10.60 -0.52
C GLY A 302 22.23 -9.34 0.35
N ALA A 303 22.45 -8.17 -0.25
CA ALA A 303 22.42 -6.89 0.45
C ALA A 303 21.01 -6.28 0.57
N VAL A 304 20.05 -6.66 -0.29
CA VAL A 304 18.74 -5.97 -0.36
C VAL A 304 17.50 -6.88 -0.37
N GLU A 305 17.67 -8.18 -0.60
CA GLU A 305 16.57 -9.12 -0.88
C GLU A 305 16.78 -10.47 -0.16
N THR A 306 17.76 -11.27 -0.60
CA THR A 306 17.92 -12.68 -0.19
C THR A 306 18.44 -12.79 1.23
N GLY A 307 17.84 -13.67 2.03
CA GLY A 307 18.24 -13.87 3.41
C GLY A 307 17.94 -12.67 4.34
N LEU A 308 17.12 -11.69 3.93
CA LEU A 308 16.82 -10.47 4.70
C LEU A 308 15.33 -10.31 5.12
N HIS A 309 14.46 -11.28 4.82
CA HIS A 309 13.10 -11.33 5.35
C HIS A 309 13.05 -11.70 6.85
N ARG A 310 11.87 -11.52 7.48
CA ARG A 310 11.63 -11.94 8.88
C ARG A 310 11.90 -13.44 9.02
N PRO A 311 12.49 -13.92 10.13
CA PRO A 311 12.79 -15.34 10.34
C PRO A 311 11.58 -16.27 10.10
N GLU A 312 10.39 -15.86 10.55
CA GLU A 312 9.11 -16.58 10.35
C GLU A 312 8.71 -16.77 8.88
N SER A 313 9.32 -16.05 7.94
CA SER A 313 9.04 -16.19 6.50
C SER A 313 9.87 -17.28 5.83
N TYR A 314 10.90 -17.80 6.49
CA TYR A 314 11.79 -18.82 5.97
C TYR A 314 11.53 -20.19 6.59
N PRO A 315 11.80 -21.28 5.85
CA PRO A 315 11.85 -22.62 6.40
C PRO A 315 12.75 -22.72 7.63
N ALA A 316 12.34 -23.50 8.63
CA ALA A 316 13.07 -23.62 9.88
C ALA A 316 14.47 -24.25 9.70
N SER A 317 14.63 -25.10 8.67
CA SER A 317 15.91 -25.72 8.28
C SER A 317 16.81 -24.82 7.43
N ALA A 318 16.38 -23.63 7.03
CA ALA A 318 17.18 -22.74 6.18
C ALA A 318 18.34 -22.11 6.96
N ASP A 319 19.58 -22.37 6.52
CA ASP A 319 20.79 -21.80 7.12
C ASP A 319 21.09 -20.38 6.58
N ILE A 320 20.32 -19.40 7.07
CA ILE A 320 20.47 -17.98 6.70
C ILE A 320 21.85 -17.45 7.13
N ALA A 321 22.33 -17.86 8.31
CA ALA A 321 23.60 -17.38 8.85
C ALA A 321 24.79 -17.89 8.02
N GLY A 322 24.80 -19.19 7.69
CA GLY A 322 25.79 -19.77 6.79
C GLY A 322 25.69 -19.19 5.38
N TYR A 323 24.49 -19.03 4.82
CA TYR A 323 24.28 -18.37 3.53
C TYR A 323 24.94 -16.98 3.49
N ARG A 324 24.72 -16.15 4.51
CA ARG A 324 25.34 -14.81 4.62
C ARG A 324 26.85 -14.90 4.79
N LYS A 325 27.34 -15.88 5.54
CA LYS A 325 28.78 -16.10 5.76
C LYS A 325 29.51 -16.47 4.46
N GLU A 326 28.93 -17.34 3.64
CA GLU A 326 29.51 -17.72 2.34
C GLU A 326 29.57 -16.52 1.37
N LEU A 327 28.50 -15.72 1.32
CA LEU A 327 28.52 -14.46 0.55
C LEU A 327 29.55 -13.46 1.10
N LEU A 328 29.70 -13.38 2.43
CA LEU A 328 30.68 -12.51 3.07
C LEU A 328 32.11 -12.91 2.69
N GLN A 329 32.43 -14.20 2.77
CA GLN A 329 33.72 -14.71 2.35
C GLN A 329 33.99 -14.40 0.87
N THR A 330 33.01 -14.67 0.00
CA THR A 330 33.11 -14.39 -1.43
C THR A 330 33.33 -12.90 -1.70
N ALA A 331 32.62 -12.02 -0.99
CA ALA A 331 32.79 -10.57 -1.12
C ALA A 331 34.19 -10.10 -0.70
N LEU A 332 34.78 -10.70 0.33
CA LEU A 332 36.15 -10.42 0.76
C LEU A 332 37.18 -10.87 -0.30
N GLU A 333 36.99 -12.05 -0.87
CA GLU A 333 37.84 -12.57 -1.97
C GLU A 333 37.77 -11.65 -3.20
N VAL A 334 36.55 -11.21 -3.57
CA VAL A 334 36.32 -10.28 -4.69
C VAL A 334 37.01 -8.94 -4.46
N VAL A 335 36.91 -8.35 -3.27
CA VAL A 335 37.54 -7.05 -2.97
C VAL A 335 39.06 -7.13 -2.91
N ALA A 336 39.61 -8.31 -2.60
CA ALA A 336 41.06 -8.53 -2.58
C ALA A 336 41.70 -8.57 -3.97
N ASP A 337 40.93 -8.88 -5.02
CA ASP A 337 41.38 -8.92 -6.41
C ASP A 337 41.06 -7.61 -7.14
N SER A 338 42.08 -6.77 -7.35
CA SER A 338 41.94 -5.47 -8.03
C SER A 338 41.71 -5.58 -9.55
N ASP A 339 41.92 -6.75 -10.15
CA ASP A 339 41.78 -6.95 -11.59
C ASP A 339 40.32 -7.27 -12.00
N LEU A 340 39.44 -7.44 -11.01
CA LEU A 340 38.01 -7.63 -11.22
C LEU A 340 37.30 -6.31 -11.62
N PRO A 341 36.20 -6.40 -12.39
CA PRO A 341 35.52 -5.22 -12.89
C PRO A 341 34.89 -4.39 -11.77
N TRP A 342 34.90 -3.07 -11.97
CA TRP A 342 34.40 -2.10 -10.99
C TRP A 342 32.97 -2.39 -10.50
N TYR A 343 32.08 -2.83 -11.38
CA TYR A 343 30.67 -3.05 -11.03
C TYR A 343 30.49 -4.21 -10.03
N LEU A 344 31.34 -5.23 -10.09
CA LEU A 344 31.36 -6.35 -9.16
C LEU A 344 31.93 -5.91 -7.80
N LEU A 345 33.05 -5.18 -7.83
CA LEU A 345 33.66 -4.61 -6.62
C LEU A 345 32.69 -3.69 -5.87
N GLN A 346 31.87 -2.90 -6.59
CA GLN A 346 30.82 -2.09 -5.99
C GLN A 346 29.76 -2.92 -5.24
N GLN A 347 29.28 -4.03 -5.83
CA GLN A 347 28.28 -4.88 -5.17
C GLN A 347 28.87 -5.63 -3.96
N ALA A 348 30.13 -6.07 -4.05
CA ALA A 348 30.84 -6.67 -2.93
C ALA A 348 31.01 -5.67 -1.77
N ALA A 349 31.45 -4.45 -2.07
CA ALA A 349 31.57 -3.38 -1.09
C ALA A 349 30.21 -3.05 -0.43
N LEU A 350 29.13 -2.96 -1.21
CA LEU A 350 27.78 -2.76 -0.68
C LEU A 350 27.37 -3.88 0.28
N PHE A 351 27.56 -5.13 -0.11
CA PHE A 351 27.22 -6.28 0.70
C PHE A 351 27.98 -6.28 2.03
N LEU A 352 29.30 -6.07 1.99
CA LEU A 352 30.15 -5.95 3.18
C LEU A 352 29.68 -4.81 4.09
N ALA A 353 29.28 -3.68 3.52
CA ALA A 353 28.76 -2.54 4.29
C ALA A 353 27.44 -2.87 5.00
N VAL A 354 26.49 -3.54 4.33
CA VAL A 354 25.22 -3.98 4.93
C VAL A 354 25.45 -5.02 6.03
N MET A 355 26.42 -5.91 5.86
CA MET A 355 26.87 -6.86 6.88
C MET A 355 27.72 -6.21 7.99
N GLN A 356 27.90 -4.89 7.96
CA GLN A 356 28.67 -4.11 8.93
C GLN A 356 30.15 -4.56 9.06
N TYR A 357 30.73 -5.01 7.94
CA TYR A 357 32.13 -5.45 7.86
C TYR A 357 32.97 -4.43 7.08
N PRO A 358 33.53 -3.39 7.72
CA PRO A 358 34.30 -2.36 7.02
C PRO A 358 35.63 -2.88 6.49
N VAL A 359 35.96 -2.55 5.24
CA VAL A 359 37.21 -2.92 4.58
C VAL A 359 37.91 -1.72 3.94
N LEU A 360 39.19 -1.87 3.63
CA LEU A 360 39.91 -0.95 2.75
C LEU A 360 39.71 -1.39 1.31
N LEU A 361 39.05 -0.56 0.51
CA LEU A 361 38.82 -0.84 -0.91
C LEU A 361 40.02 -0.38 -1.77
N PRO A 362 40.23 -1.01 -2.94
CA PRO A 362 41.25 -0.57 -3.89
C PRO A 362 40.96 0.87 -4.38
N PRO A 363 42.00 1.67 -4.70
CA PRO A 363 41.87 3.08 -5.04
C PRO A 363 41.39 3.31 -6.49
N LEU A 364 40.23 2.76 -6.83
CA LEU A 364 39.57 2.94 -8.12
C LEU A 364 38.61 4.12 -8.08
N LYS A 365 38.52 4.86 -9.19
CA LYS A 365 37.66 6.05 -9.31
C LYS A 365 36.18 5.71 -9.10
N GLU A 366 35.76 4.54 -9.58
CA GLU A 366 34.40 4.01 -9.51
C GLU A 366 34.00 3.58 -8.08
N LEU A 367 34.98 3.38 -7.18
CA LEU A 367 34.75 2.95 -5.80
C LEU A 367 34.76 4.09 -4.79
N VAL A 368 35.00 5.34 -5.19
CA VAL A 368 35.14 6.49 -4.28
C VAL A 368 33.99 6.59 -3.27
N SER A 369 32.73 6.45 -3.73
CA SER A 369 31.55 6.49 -2.86
C SER A 369 31.48 5.33 -1.86
N TYR A 370 31.92 4.13 -2.26
CA TYR A 370 31.96 2.96 -1.40
C TYR A 370 33.13 3.04 -0.41
N SER A 371 34.27 3.59 -0.81
CA SER A 371 35.40 3.87 0.09
C SER A 371 34.99 4.87 1.17
N ALA A 372 34.21 5.90 0.81
CA ALA A 372 33.60 6.80 1.77
C ALA A 372 32.62 6.07 2.71
N LEU A 373 31.80 5.14 2.19
CA LEU A 373 30.89 4.31 2.99
C LEU A 373 31.65 3.45 4.03
N HIS A 374 32.70 2.74 3.64
CA HIS A 374 33.52 1.95 4.57
C HIS A 374 34.37 2.81 5.51
N GLY A 375 34.77 4.02 5.10
CA GLY A 375 35.37 5.02 5.99
C GLY A 375 34.39 5.48 7.07
N ALA A 376 33.16 5.79 6.68
CA ALA A 376 32.09 6.19 7.59
C ALA A 376 31.67 5.05 8.55
N LEU A 377 31.68 3.78 8.08
CA LEU A 377 31.43 2.61 8.96
C LEU A 377 32.46 2.49 10.09
N ARG A 378 33.69 2.94 9.84
CA ARG A 378 34.76 3.02 10.86
C ARG A 378 34.70 4.31 11.67
N PHE A 379 33.70 5.17 11.43
CA PHE A 379 33.59 6.52 11.98
C PHE A 379 34.90 7.31 11.83
N SER A 380 35.63 7.07 10.73
CA SER A 380 36.85 7.82 10.42
C SER A 380 36.48 9.18 9.83
N PRO A 381 37.20 10.28 10.16
CA PRO A 381 37.00 11.55 9.50
C PRO A 381 37.14 11.39 7.98
N PRO A 382 36.26 12.00 7.17
CA PRO A 382 36.31 11.82 5.73
C PRO A 382 37.55 12.51 5.14
N PHE A 383 38.28 11.76 4.31
CA PHE A 383 39.47 12.22 3.60
C PHE A 383 39.17 12.65 2.15
N THR A 384 37.94 12.45 1.67
CA THR A 384 37.53 12.78 0.30
C THR A 384 37.29 14.28 0.15
N PRO A 385 37.78 14.92 -0.93
CA PRO A 385 37.54 16.35 -1.18
C PRO A 385 36.06 16.65 -1.48
N GLU A 386 35.29 15.64 -1.92
CA GLU A 386 33.86 15.77 -2.18
C GLU A 386 33.03 15.55 -0.91
N LEU A 387 32.69 16.65 -0.24
CA LEU A 387 31.97 16.64 1.04
C LEU A 387 30.58 15.96 0.94
N SER A 388 29.87 16.11 -0.18
CA SER A 388 28.55 15.50 -0.40
C SER A 388 28.59 13.97 -0.39
N THR A 389 29.63 13.39 -0.98
CA THR A 389 29.84 11.93 -1.02
C THR A 389 30.10 11.37 0.38
N ALA A 390 30.95 12.05 1.16
CA ALA A 390 31.21 11.68 2.55
C ALA A 390 29.97 11.79 3.45
N LEU A 391 29.18 12.87 3.31
CA LEU A 391 27.95 13.03 4.05
C LEU A 391 26.92 11.94 3.70
N THR A 392 26.75 11.66 2.40
CA THR A 392 25.85 10.61 1.91
C THR A 392 26.23 9.25 2.50
N ALA A 393 27.53 8.92 2.50
CA ALA A 393 28.06 7.72 3.13
C ALA A 393 27.72 7.66 4.64
N GLY A 394 27.95 8.74 5.39
CA GLY A 394 27.62 8.79 6.81
C GLY A 394 26.13 8.58 7.10
N LEU A 395 25.25 9.21 6.31
CA LEU A 395 23.80 9.05 6.43
C LEU A 395 23.36 7.61 6.13
N LEU A 396 23.97 6.96 5.13
CA LEU A 396 23.72 5.55 4.83
C LEU A 396 24.18 4.64 5.98
N VAL A 397 25.34 4.89 6.57
CA VAL A 397 25.84 4.13 7.74
C VAL A 397 24.92 4.26 8.94
N MET A 398 24.44 5.47 9.23
CA MET A 398 23.46 5.70 10.29
C MET A 398 22.18 4.87 10.05
N ARG A 399 21.74 4.73 8.79
CA ARG A 399 20.56 3.93 8.43
C ARG A 399 20.80 2.43 8.48
N ILE A 400 21.99 1.96 8.08
CA ILE A 400 22.37 0.54 8.13
C ILE A 400 22.52 0.07 9.58
N THR A 401 23.14 0.89 10.43
CA THR A 401 23.49 0.50 11.81
C THR A 401 22.44 0.91 12.85
N GLY A 402 21.59 1.89 12.55
CA GLY A 402 20.67 2.50 13.50
C GLY A 402 21.33 3.39 14.57
N GLN A 403 22.65 3.59 14.52
CA GLN A 403 23.43 4.26 15.58
C GLN A 403 23.50 5.78 15.38
N ARG A 404 22.41 6.50 15.69
CA ARG A 404 22.31 7.96 15.50
C ARG A 404 23.30 8.76 16.36
N ASP A 405 23.46 8.39 17.63
CA ASP A 405 24.39 9.05 18.55
C ASP A 405 25.84 9.05 18.02
N LYS A 406 26.29 7.91 17.47
CA LYS A 406 27.64 7.80 16.90
C LYS A 406 27.78 8.64 15.64
N PHE A 407 26.75 8.70 14.80
CA PHE A 407 26.74 9.57 13.63
C PHE A 407 26.81 11.06 14.05
N ALA A 408 26.08 11.48 15.08
CA ALA A 408 26.11 12.86 15.59
C ALA A 408 27.51 13.25 16.11
N ILE A 409 28.19 12.35 16.82
CA ILE A 409 29.58 12.56 17.27
C ILE A 409 30.54 12.63 16.08
N TRP A 410 30.43 11.71 15.12
CA TRP A 410 31.25 11.68 13.92
C TRP A 410 31.10 12.95 13.08
N LEU A 411 29.86 13.35 12.79
CA LEU A 411 29.54 14.56 12.03
C LEU A 411 30.07 15.80 12.75
N GLY A 412 29.79 15.96 14.04
CA GLY A 412 30.26 17.14 14.78
C GLY A 412 31.78 17.24 14.88
N THR A 413 32.50 16.11 14.94
CA THR A 413 33.96 16.07 14.90
C THR A 413 34.49 16.51 13.54
N TRP A 414 33.85 16.07 12.46
CA TRP A 414 34.18 16.50 11.11
C TRP A 414 33.90 18.00 10.90
N LEU A 415 32.75 18.51 11.37
CA LEU A 415 32.39 19.93 11.31
C LEU A 415 33.39 20.85 12.03
N GLN A 416 34.07 20.37 13.09
CA GLN A 416 35.14 21.16 13.74
C GLN A 416 36.31 21.46 12.80
N ASN A 417 36.59 20.60 11.83
CA ASN A 417 37.76 20.72 10.97
C ASN A 417 37.49 21.49 9.67
N LEU A 418 36.22 21.83 9.41
CA LEU A 418 35.81 22.57 8.21
C LEU A 418 35.78 24.08 8.44
N SER A 419 35.74 24.83 7.33
CA SER A 419 35.37 26.25 7.40
C SER A 419 33.90 26.40 7.83
N ILE A 420 33.56 27.52 8.45
CA ILE A 420 32.17 27.78 8.91
C ILE A 420 31.18 27.69 7.75
N LYS A 421 31.56 28.16 6.55
CA LYS A 421 30.72 28.14 5.36
C LYS A 421 30.41 26.70 4.89
N GLU A 422 31.42 25.84 4.88
CA GLU A 422 31.25 24.43 4.50
C GLU A 422 30.48 23.65 5.55
N ALA A 423 30.76 23.90 6.83
CA ALA A 423 30.04 23.30 7.94
C ALA A 423 28.54 23.64 7.88
N ASN A 424 28.20 24.91 7.65
CA ASN A 424 26.81 25.35 7.53
C ASN A 424 26.12 24.70 6.33
N LYS A 425 26.80 24.57 5.19
CA LYS A 425 26.26 23.88 4.01
C LYS A 425 25.93 22.41 4.31
N LEU A 426 26.82 21.69 5.01
CA LEU A 426 26.55 20.29 5.39
C LEU A 426 25.41 20.19 6.40
N ILE A 427 25.29 21.13 7.33
CA ILE A 427 24.14 21.20 8.24
C ILE A 427 22.85 21.41 7.45
N ASP A 428 22.85 22.27 6.43
CA ASP A 428 21.69 22.48 5.55
C ASP A 428 21.32 21.19 4.79
N ASP A 429 22.31 20.46 4.27
CA ASP A 429 22.11 19.17 3.59
C ASP A 429 21.56 18.10 4.55
N VAL A 430 22.06 18.04 5.79
CA VAL A 430 21.53 17.17 6.85
C VAL A 430 20.10 17.56 7.21
N ALA A 431 19.83 18.85 7.40
CA ALA A 431 18.48 19.35 7.67
C ALA A 431 17.51 18.98 6.56
N MET A 432 18.00 18.93 5.31
CA MET A 432 17.23 18.55 4.14
C MET A 432 16.72 17.10 4.22
N ILE A 433 17.54 16.20 4.76
CA ILE A 433 17.32 14.75 4.73
C ILE A 433 16.82 14.23 6.08
N GLU A 434 17.54 14.52 7.16
CA GLU A 434 17.31 14.01 8.52
C GLU A 434 17.43 15.12 9.58
N PRO A 435 16.42 15.99 9.72
CA PRO A 435 16.47 17.13 10.65
C PRO A 435 16.52 16.71 12.12
N ARG A 436 16.06 15.50 12.49
CA ARG A 436 16.03 15.03 13.89
C ARG A 436 17.42 14.90 14.50
N VAL A 437 18.37 14.42 13.70
CA VAL A 437 19.77 14.23 14.12
C VAL A 437 20.43 15.55 14.50
N LEU A 438 19.93 16.68 14.00
CA LEU A 438 20.45 18.00 14.38
C LEU A 438 20.21 18.32 15.86
N GLY A 439 19.14 17.80 16.47
CA GLY A 439 18.89 17.93 17.90
C GLY A 439 19.93 17.18 18.73
N GLU A 440 20.23 15.94 18.34
CA GLU A 440 21.25 15.10 18.97
C GLU A 440 22.66 15.71 18.77
N LEU A 441 22.95 16.20 17.57
CA LEU A 441 24.18 16.92 17.25
C LEU A 441 24.34 18.16 18.12
N HIS A 442 23.30 18.98 18.24
CA HIS A 442 23.35 20.18 19.07
C HIS A 442 23.55 19.84 20.55
N ALA A 443 22.82 18.86 21.08
CA ALA A 443 22.95 18.42 22.46
C ALA A 443 24.37 17.89 22.77
N ALA A 444 25.00 17.17 21.84
CA ALA A 444 26.35 16.64 22.03
C ALA A 444 27.46 17.70 21.94
N TRP A 445 27.24 18.82 21.23
CA TRP A 445 28.27 19.79 20.88
C TRP A 445 28.07 21.20 21.44
N ILE A 446 26.92 21.50 22.07
CA ILE A 446 26.71 22.77 22.77
C ILE A 446 27.79 22.97 23.85
N GLY A 447 28.46 24.14 23.82
CA GLY A 447 29.57 24.48 24.72
C GLY A 447 30.94 23.85 24.39
N ARG A 448 31.01 22.90 23.45
CA ARG A 448 32.27 22.25 23.02
C ARG A 448 32.67 22.58 21.58
N GLY A 449 31.69 22.86 20.71
CA GLY A 449 31.93 23.11 19.30
C GLY A 449 32.20 24.57 18.92
N LYS A 450 32.80 24.79 17.75
CA LYS A 450 32.93 26.13 17.14
C LYS A 450 31.57 26.84 17.09
N VAL A 451 31.49 28.01 17.73
CA VAL A 451 30.27 28.81 17.90
C VAL A 451 29.52 29.06 16.59
N GLY A 452 30.23 29.27 15.49
CA GLY A 452 29.64 29.61 14.19
C GLY A 452 28.65 28.57 13.66
N TRP A 453 29.06 27.30 13.57
CA TRP A 453 28.19 26.26 13.03
C TRP A 453 27.20 25.73 14.06
N VAL A 454 27.56 25.69 15.35
CA VAL A 454 26.63 25.27 16.42
C VAL A 454 25.42 26.21 16.45
N LYS A 455 25.66 27.53 16.35
CA LYS A 455 24.60 28.53 16.24
C LYS A 455 23.77 28.40 14.95
N HIS A 456 24.37 27.89 13.86
CA HIS A 456 23.64 27.63 12.61
C HIS A 456 22.64 26.47 12.77
N VAL A 457 22.96 25.48 13.62
CA VAL A 457 22.03 24.39 13.94
C VAL A 457 20.75 24.91 14.61
N ASP A 458 20.83 25.97 15.42
CA ASP A 458 19.66 26.59 16.07
C ASP A 458 18.55 26.99 15.09
N ARG A 459 18.89 27.24 13.81
CA ARG A 459 17.90 27.54 12.76
C ARG A 459 16.90 26.41 12.54
N TYR A 460 17.30 25.18 12.83
CA TYR A 460 16.55 23.97 12.58
C TYR A 460 15.91 23.38 13.84
N LEU A 461 16.31 23.85 15.01
CA LEU A 461 15.81 23.35 16.29
C LEU A 461 14.54 24.09 16.70
N SER A 462 13.59 23.34 17.23
CA SER A 462 12.49 23.92 18.00
C SER A 462 12.96 24.11 19.45
N PRO A 463 12.54 25.19 20.14
CA PRO A 463 12.92 25.41 21.52
C PRO A 463 12.49 24.22 22.40
N PRO A 464 13.34 23.77 23.34
CA PRO A 464 13.00 22.65 24.23
C PRO A 464 11.76 23.03 25.05
N GLN A 465 10.73 22.17 25.00
CA GLN A 465 9.50 22.38 25.75
C GLN A 465 9.40 21.38 26.90
N THR A 466 8.95 21.86 28.06
CA THR A 466 8.57 21.02 29.19
C THR A 466 7.33 20.21 28.77
N GLN A 467 7.51 18.92 28.49
CA GLN A 467 6.39 18.04 28.14
C GLN A 467 5.57 17.75 29.40
N GLU A 468 4.34 18.27 29.49
CA GLU A 468 3.30 17.75 30.38
C GLU A 468 2.64 16.52 29.75
N SER A 469 3.42 15.55 29.27
CA SER A 469 2.89 14.35 28.58
C SER A 469 2.33 13.29 29.53
N SER A 470 2.47 13.47 30.85
CA SER A 470 2.03 12.51 31.86
C SER A 470 0.53 12.61 32.21
N ILE A 471 -0.13 13.73 31.87
CA ILE A 471 -1.53 13.98 32.23
C ILE A 471 -2.38 13.95 30.96
N ARG A 472 -3.48 13.18 30.97
CA ARG A 472 -4.42 13.12 29.84
C ARG A 472 -5.03 14.49 29.55
N LEU A 473 -5.36 14.73 28.28
CA LEU A 473 -5.93 15.99 27.81
C LEU A 473 -7.21 16.35 28.56
N ARG A 474 -8.04 15.36 28.90
CA ARG A 474 -9.29 15.58 29.66
C ARG A 474 -9.08 16.06 31.09
N ASP A 475 -7.93 15.75 31.70
CA ASP A 475 -7.60 16.06 33.09
C ASP A 475 -6.83 17.38 33.21
N TRP A 476 -6.61 18.05 32.08
CA TRP A 476 -5.95 19.34 32.00
C TRP A 476 -6.81 20.44 32.60
N ARG A 477 -6.23 21.21 33.53
CA ARG A 477 -6.85 22.43 34.04
C ARG A 477 -7.05 23.46 32.92
N ALA A 478 -8.08 24.29 33.10
CA ALA A 478 -8.29 25.47 32.28
C ALA A 478 -7.06 26.39 32.34
N GLY A 479 -6.67 26.94 31.19
CA GLY A 479 -5.52 27.83 31.07
C GLY A 479 -4.90 27.83 29.68
N THR A 480 -4.01 28.79 29.46
CA THR A 480 -3.27 28.99 28.21
C THR A 480 -2.11 28.00 28.12
N ARG A 481 -2.01 27.26 27.00
CA ARG A 481 -0.90 26.35 26.69
C ARG A 481 -0.33 26.63 25.29
N SER A 482 0.95 26.34 25.09
CA SER A 482 1.58 26.43 23.76
C SER A 482 0.93 25.44 22.78
N LEU A 483 0.63 25.87 21.55
CA LEU A 483 0.06 25.01 20.51
C LEU A 483 1.01 23.85 20.18
N LEU A 484 2.32 24.09 20.12
CA LEU A 484 3.30 23.03 19.92
C LEU A 484 3.20 21.93 21.00
N ALA A 485 3.05 22.31 22.28
CA ALA A 485 2.87 21.36 23.38
C ALA A 485 1.58 20.55 23.24
N ILE A 486 0.50 21.18 22.76
CA ILE A 486 -0.79 20.51 22.56
C ILE A 486 -0.71 19.52 21.39
N VAL A 487 -0.10 19.91 20.26
CA VAL A 487 -0.08 19.04 19.07
C VAL A 487 0.95 17.91 19.17
N THR A 488 2.00 18.11 19.97
CA THR A 488 2.99 17.05 20.29
C THR A 488 2.48 16.11 21.37
N HIS A 489 1.37 16.45 22.05
CA HIS A 489 0.75 15.59 23.02
C HIS A 489 0.17 14.34 22.33
N PRO A 490 0.32 13.16 22.95
CA PRO A 490 -0.37 11.92 22.57
C PRO A 490 -1.80 12.03 22.06
N GLU A 491 -2.67 12.68 22.84
CA GLU A 491 -4.10 12.82 22.53
C GLU A 491 -4.40 14.05 21.64
N ASN A 492 -3.45 14.48 20.79
CA ASN A 492 -3.53 15.70 19.99
C ASN A 492 -4.96 15.92 19.43
N PRO A 493 -5.70 16.93 19.93
CA PRO A 493 -7.08 17.13 19.54
C PRO A 493 -7.22 17.65 18.11
N PHE A 494 -6.18 18.28 17.56
CA PHE A 494 -6.21 18.92 16.24
C PHE A 494 -6.02 17.95 15.07
N VAL A 495 -5.82 16.65 15.35
CA VAL A 495 -5.92 15.60 14.33
C VAL A 495 -7.37 15.47 13.82
N GLN A 496 -8.34 15.88 14.64
CA GLN A 496 -9.76 15.83 14.33
C GLN A 496 -10.29 17.15 13.74
N GLU A 497 -11.27 17.05 12.83
CA GLU A 497 -11.77 18.19 12.05
C GLU A 497 -12.36 19.29 12.93
N ASN A 498 -13.12 18.97 13.98
CA ASN A 498 -13.84 19.99 14.76
C ASN A 498 -12.88 20.93 15.50
N ALA A 499 -11.94 20.39 16.27
CA ALA A 499 -10.93 21.18 16.95
C ALA A 499 -10.06 21.98 15.96
N LEU A 500 -9.69 21.38 14.82
CA LEU A 500 -8.89 22.04 13.80
C LEU A 500 -9.63 23.18 13.10
N LEU A 501 -10.93 23.02 12.80
CA LEU A 501 -11.76 24.11 12.25
C LEU A 501 -11.86 25.27 13.24
N LYS A 502 -11.99 24.98 14.55
CA LYS A 502 -11.96 26.03 15.58
C LYS A 502 -10.62 26.76 15.60
N LEU A 503 -9.51 26.04 15.52
CA LEU A 503 -8.17 26.65 15.39
C LEU A 503 -8.07 27.51 14.12
N THR A 504 -8.62 27.02 13.01
CA THR A 504 -8.66 27.75 11.73
C THR A 504 -9.45 29.05 11.85
N VAL A 505 -10.61 29.02 12.53
CA VAL A 505 -11.44 30.22 12.80
C VAL A 505 -10.65 31.26 13.57
N GLU A 506 -9.95 30.87 14.65
CA GLU A 506 -9.17 31.82 15.44
C GLU A 506 -7.94 32.35 14.67
N LEU A 507 -7.23 31.50 13.93
CA LEU A 507 -6.11 31.91 13.07
C LEU A 507 -6.56 32.97 12.04
N LEU A 508 -7.70 32.75 11.38
CA LEU A 508 -8.26 33.67 10.40
C LEU A 508 -8.75 34.98 11.01
N LYS A 509 -9.33 34.96 12.23
CA LYS A 509 -9.69 36.19 12.96
C LYS A 509 -8.46 37.03 13.29
N THR A 510 -7.36 36.39 13.66
CA THR A 510 -6.09 37.07 13.98
C THR A 510 -5.28 37.48 12.74
N ALA A 511 -5.73 37.13 11.53
CA ALA A 511 -5.05 37.50 10.30
C ALA A 511 -5.00 39.03 10.11
N SER A 512 -6.03 39.76 10.53
CA SER A 512 -6.05 41.23 10.51
C SER A 512 -4.99 41.88 11.42
N ALA A 513 -4.48 41.14 12.40
CA ALA A 513 -3.37 41.55 13.26
C ALA A 513 -1.99 41.17 12.69
N GLY A 514 -1.93 40.71 11.44
CA GLY A 514 -0.70 40.42 10.70
C GLY A 514 -0.08 39.04 10.97
N LEU A 515 -0.80 38.13 11.62
CA LEU A 515 -0.28 36.78 11.95
C LEU A 515 0.12 35.99 10.69
N LEU A 516 -0.62 36.15 9.60
CA LEU A 516 -0.39 35.41 8.35
C LEU A 516 0.45 36.19 7.34
N ASP A 517 1.14 37.25 7.76
CA ASP A 517 1.96 38.09 6.88
C ASP A 517 3.41 37.61 6.77
N ASN A 518 3.87 36.77 7.72
CA ASN A 518 5.25 36.34 7.84
C ASN A 518 5.42 34.81 7.79
N ASP A 519 6.42 34.34 7.06
CA ASP A 519 6.75 32.92 6.94
C ASP A 519 7.30 32.29 8.23
N GLY A 520 7.82 33.11 9.15
CA GLY A 520 8.44 32.69 10.42
C GLY A 520 7.48 32.27 11.52
N VAL A 521 6.15 32.29 11.28
CA VAL A 521 5.17 31.84 12.28
C VAL A 521 5.14 30.31 12.33
N GLY A 522 5.56 29.76 13.47
CA GLY A 522 5.52 28.33 13.79
C GLY A 522 4.51 27.99 14.89
N LEU A 523 4.33 26.71 15.19
CA LEU A 523 3.42 26.26 16.24
C LEU A 523 3.85 26.68 17.66
N ASP A 524 5.16 26.87 17.88
CA ASP A 524 5.76 27.33 19.13
C ASP A 524 5.37 28.78 19.49
N TRP A 525 4.93 29.55 18.50
CA TRP A 525 4.54 30.96 18.60
C TRP A 525 3.10 31.18 19.06
N LEU A 526 2.32 30.13 18.95
CA LEU A 526 0.89 30.13 19.16
C LEU A 526 0.60 29.52 20.53
N SER A 527 -0.36 30.09 21.24
CA SER A 527 -0.86 29.53 22.49
C SER A 527 -2.38 29.53 22.48
N VAL A 528 -2.97 28.42 22.91
CA VAL A 528 -4.41 28.19 22.92
C VAL A 528 -4.88 28.12 24.36
N GLU A 529 -5.94 28.86 24.66
CA GLU A 529 -6.70 28.74 25.90
C GLU A 529 -8.03 28.05 25.61
N CYS A 530 -8.36 27.06 26.44
CA CYS A 530 -9.63 26.35 26.40
C CYS A 530 -10.14 26.17 27.83
N ALA A 531 -11.44 26.46 28.04
CA ALA A 531 -12.09 26.31 29.34
C ALA A 531 -12.27 24.84 29.73
N ASP A 532 -12.53 23.96 28.76
CA ASP A 532 -12.74 22.53 28.97
C ASP A 532 -12.13 21.72 27.83
N TRP A 533 -10.97 21.14 28.11
CA TRP A 533 -10.21 20.32 27.16
C TRP A 533 -10.90 18.99 26.84
N SER A 534 -11.77 18.48 27.71
CA SER A 534 -12.54 17.25 27.46
C SER A 534 -13.61 17.44 26.38
N ARG A 535 -14.07 18.68 26.17
CA ARG A 535 -15.07 19.06 25.18
C ARG A 535 -14.47 19.82 24.00
N ILE A 536 -13.16 19.73 23.78
CA ILE A 536 -12.50 20.43 22.67
C ILE A 536 -13.01 19.99 21.29
N GLN A 537 -13.64 18.83 21.14
CA GLN A 537 -14.27 18.42 19.88
C GLN A 537 -15.71 18.91 19.71
N ASP A 538 -16.33 19.45 20.76
CA ASP A 538 -17.65 20.06 20.67
C ASP A 538 -17.54 21.37 19.86
N PRO A 539 -18.27 21.50 18.73
CA PRO A 539 -18.25 22.71 17.91
C PRO A 539 -18.67 23.99 18.66
N SER A 540 -19.41 23.86 19.77
CA SER A 540 -19.84 24.99 20.61
C SER A 540 -18.78 25.45 21.62
N THR A 541 -17.81 24.62 21.96
CA THR A 541 -16.74 24.98 22.91
C THR A 541 -15.76 25.97 22.28
N GLN A 542 -15.66 27.16 22.87
CA GLN A 542 -14.77 28.22 22.41
C GLN A 542 -13.31 27.95 22.77
N ILE A 543 -12.41 28.39 21.89
CA ILE A 543 -10.98 28.46 22.16
C ILE A 543 -10.52 29.89 21.88
N ILE A 544 -9.50 30.35 22.60
CA ILE A 544 -8.90 31.67 22.41
C ILE A 544 -7.46 31.45 21.96
N LEU A 545 -7.07 32.11 20.88
CA LEU A 545 -5.71 32.07 20.35
C LEU A 545 -4.96 33.34 20.76
N THR A 546 -3.75 33.16 21.30
CA THR A 546 -2.79 34.24 21.56
C THR A 546 -1.49 33.93 20.83
N PHE A 547 -0.81 34.95 20.34
CA PHE A 547 0.45 34.80 19.61
C PHE A 547 1.52 35.77 20.09
N LYS A 548 2.79 35.38 19.98
CA LYS A 548 3.97 36.20 20.29
C LYS A 548 4.52 36.89 19.03
N ALA A 549 5.39 37.90 19.18
CA ALA A 549 5.94 38.70 18.07
C ALA A 549 6.99 37.94 17.22
N PRO A 550 6.75 37.70 15.92
CA PRO A 550 7.32 36.61 15.09
C PRO A 550 8.84 36.41 15.18
N ASN A 551 9.30 35.16 15.01
CA ASN A 551 10.71 34.83 15.06
C ASN A 551 11.48 35.56 13.96
N LYS A 552 12.72 35.96 14.26
CA LYS A 552 13.63 36.44 13.20
C LYS A 552 14.11 35.29 12.31
N ILE A 553 14.05 34.05 12.79
CA ILE A 553 14.58 32.87 12.09
C ILE A 553 13.43 32.07 11.47
N VAL A 554 13.41 32.02 10.14
CA VAL A 554 12.47 31.20 9.36
C VAL A 554 13.10 29.84 9.06
N GLN A 555 12.42 28.77 9.45
CA GLN A 555 12.81 27.40 9.09
C GLN A 555 12.66 27.22 7.57
N PRO A 556 13.61 26.61 6.84
CA PRO A 556 13.57 26.57 5.37
C PRO A 556 12.33 25.91 4.75
N TRP A 557 11.76 24.90 5.40
CA TRP A 557 10.50 24.29 4.91
C TRP A 557 9.32 25.26 5.03
N ASN A 558 9.36 26.21 5.96
CA ASN A 558 8.33 27.24 6.16
C ASN A 558 8.42 28.41 5.16
N GLU A 559 9.45 28.49 4.33
CA GLU A 559 9.54 29.53 3.31
C GLU A 559 8.45 29.30 2.24
N THR A 560 7.72 30.36 1.89
CA THR A 560 6.69 30.31 0.85
C THR A 560 7.35 30.07 -0.51
N PRO A 561 6.98 28.99 -1.22
CA PRO A 561 7.58 28.67 -2.51
C PRO A 561 7.21 29.65 -3.62
N SER A 562 8.06 29.75 -4.64
CA SER A 562 7.88 30.63 -5.80
C SER A 562 6.71 30.28 -6.72
N TRP A 563 6.09 29.10 -6.55
CA TRP A 563 4.90 28.71 -7.33
C TRP A 563 3.59 29.11 -6.65
N CYS A 564 3.63 29.53 -5.38
CA CYS A 564 2.45 30.04 -4.71
C CYS A 564 2.13 31.43 -5.26
N SER A 565 0.84 31.72 -5.47
CA SER A 565 0.42 33.07 -5.82
C SER A 565 0.71 34.03 -4.67
N ASP A 566 1.28 35.19 -4.97
CA ASP A 566 1.56 36.24 -3.98
C ASP A 566 0.28 36.67 -3.25
N GLU A 567 -0.85 36.72 -3.97
CA GLU A 567 -2.17 37.08 -3.42
C GLU A 567 -2.67 36.08 -2.37
N LEU A 568 -2.29 34.80 -2.51
CA LEU A 568 -2.70 33.70 -1.62
C LEU A 568 -1.54 33.17 -0.76
N ALA A 569 -0.45 33.92 -0.59
CA ALA A 569 0.66 33.53 0.28
C ALA A 569 0.21 33.29 1.73
N TRP A 570 -0.77 34.09 2.21
CA TRP A 570 -1.40 33.91 3.51
C TRP A 570 -2.11 32.55 3.64
N ALA A 571 -2.72 32.05 2.56
CA ALA A 571 -3.40 30.76 2.53
C ALA A 571 -2.40 29.61 2.62
N TYR A 572 -1.24 29.74 1.97
CA TYR A 572 -0.14 28.78 2.11
C TYR A 572 0.40 28.72 3.54
N ARG A 573 0.64 29.88 4.17
CA ARG A 573 1.04 29.98 5.60
C ARG A 573 0.04 29.29 6.52
N LEU A 574 -1.26 29.53 6.31
CA LEU A 574 -2.32 28.85 7.06
C LEU A 574 -2.29 27.35 6.82
N GLY A 575 -2.21 26.90 5.56
CA GLY A 575 -2.15 25.48 5.20
C GLY A 575 -1.00 24.73 5.88
N ARG A 576 0.18 25.37 6.01
CA ARG A 576 1.33 24.83 6.73
C ARG A 576 1.01 24.64 8.22
N LEU A 577 0.48 25.66 8.88
CA LEU A 577 0.12 25.59 10.30
C LEU A 577 -0.93 24.50 10.56
N LEU A 578 -1.96 24.42 9.73
CA LEU A 578 -3.00 23.39 9.86
C LEU A 578 -2.42 21.98 9.68
N ARG A 579 -1.60 21.76 8.65
CA ARG A 579 -1.01 20.44 8.44
C ARG A 579 -0.03 20.07 9.56
N SER A 580 0.81 21.00 10.03
CA SER A 580 1.68 20.80 11.20
C SER A 580 0.87 20.43 12.45
N ALA A 581 -0.27 21.10 12.68
CA ALA A 581 -1.15 20.79 13.81
C ALA A 581 -1.77 19.38 13.73
N ILE A 582 -2.11 18.90 12.53
CA ILE A 582 -2.60 17.53 12.34
C ILE A 582 -1.48 16.51 12.59
N ILE A 583 -0.27 16.71 12.05
CA ILE A 583 0.85 15.75 12.22
C ILE A 583 1.33 15.69 13.67
N GLY A 584 1.28 16.83 14.38
CA GLY A 584 1.94 16.98 15.67
C GLY A 584 3.42 17.34 15.60
N GLU A 585 3.91 17.84 14.46
CA GLU A 585 5.30 18.27 14.26
C GLU A 585 5.38 19.65 13.60
N SER A 586 6.48 20.37 13.82
CA SER A 586 6.74 21.66 13.17
C SER A 586 6.97 21.54 11.66
N ASP A 587 7.67 20.49 11.19
CA ASP A 587 7.85 20.20 9.76
C ASP A 587 6.55 19.65 9.17
N PHE A 588 5.76 20.54 8.54
CA PHE A 588 4.52 20.16 7.86
C PHE A 588 4.74 19.22 6.67
N THR A 589 5.97 18.94 6.21
CA THR A 589 6.22 18.04 5.08
C THR A 589 6.34 16.58 5.49
N THR A 590 6.37 16.27 6.79
CA THR A 590 6.55 14.90 7.28
C THR A 590 5.26 14.07 7.21
N ARG A 591 5.43 12.76 7.43
CA ARG A 591 4.36 11.84 7.83
C ARG A 591 4.42 11.67 9.34
N PHE A 592 3.32 11.22 9.94
CA PHE A 592 3.23 10.95 11.36
C PHE A 592 4.37 10.04 11.88
N PHE A 593 4.89 10.33 13.08
CA PHE A 593 6.17 9.82 13.64
C PHE A 593 6.32 8.28 13.62
N PRO A 594 5.38 7.47 14.13
CA PRO A 594 5.50 6.02 14.27
C PRO A 594 5.53 5.28 12.92
N LEU A 595 4.83 5.78 11.90
CA LEU A 595 4.89 5.22 10.53
C LEU A 595 6.28 5.32 9.89
N ARG A 596 7.18 6.16 10.45
CA ARG A 596 8.58 6.28 10.01
C ARG A 596 9.51 5.28 10.69
N GLU A 597 9.20 4.82 11.90
CA GLU A 597 10.12 4.00 12.71
C GLU A 597 9.95 2.49 12.48
N GLU A 598 8.80 2.02 12.01
CA GLU A 598 8.53 0.60 11.71
C GLU A 598 9.34 -0.01 10.52
N GLN A 599 10.38 0.68 10.01
CA GLN A 599 11.04 0.29 8.74
C GLN A 599 12.52 -0.12 8.83
N PHE A 600 13.06 -0.38 10.02
CA PHE A 600 14.47 -0.73 10.17
C PHE A 600 14.81 -2.22 9.92
N ASP A 601 13.84 -3.08 9.57
CA ASP A 601 14.09 -4.52 9.33
C ASP A 601 15.04 -4.81 8.15
N ARG A 602 15.31 -3.83 7.26
CA ARG A 602 16.21 -3.97 6.10
C ARG A 602 16.75 -2.64 5.59
N TYR A 603 17.87 -2.66 4.90
CA TYR A 603 18.39 -1.50 4.17
C TYR A 603 17.38 -1.05 3.09
N ARG A 604 16.93 0.22 3.17
CA ARG A 604 15.99 0.84 2.20
C ARG A 604 16.52 2.15 1.58
N GLY A 605 17.81 2.42 1.71
CA GLY A 605 18.43 3.66 1.25
C GLY A 605 18.03 4.90 2.05
N ILE A 606 18.34 6.09 1.51
CA ILE A 606 18.04 7.39 2.13
C ILE A 606 16.56 7.77 1.88
N GLN A 607 15.88 8.26 2.92
CA GLN A 607 14.51 8.76 2.81
C GLN A 607 14.43 10.05 1.96
N SER A 608 13.27 10.32 1.36
CA SER A 608 13.06 11.53 0.55
C SER A 608 13.26 12.80 1.39
N SER A 609 14.05 13.76 0.90
CA SER A 609 14.28 15.05 1.57
C SER A 609 13.00 15.88 1.74
N TRP A 610 12.93 16.81 2.70
CA TRP A 610 11.74 17.65 2.92
C TRP A 610 11.35 18.41 1.65
N TYR A 611 12.30 18.81 0.82
CA TYR A 611 12.04 19.46 -0.47
C TYR A 611 11.32 18.54 -1.45
N LYS A 612 11.78 17.30 -1.60
CA LYS A 612 11.11 16.28 -2.42
C LYS A 612 9.75 15.92 -1.84
N ARG A 613 9.64 15.83 -0.51
CA ARG A 613 8.35 15.63 0.17
C ARG A 613 7.41 16.78 -0.16
N ARG A 614 7.83 18.03 0.00
CA ARG A 614 7.02 19.22 -0.31
C ARG A 614 6.39 19.16 -1.71
N LEU A 615 7.07 18.59 -2.70
CA LEU A 615 6.53 18.39 -4.06
C LEU A 615 5.73 17.09 -4.24
N GLY A 616 6.15 15.99 -3.61
CA GLY A 616 5.58 14.65 -3.77
C GLY A 616 4.57 14.22 -2.71
N LEU A 617 4.11 15.16 -1.86
CA LEU A 617 3.10 14.89 -0.85
C LEU A 617 1.73 14.75 -1.49
N MET A 618 1.19 13.54 -1.50
CA MET A 618 -0.24 13.35 -1.71
C MET A 618 -0.96 13.60 -0.38
N PRO A 619 -1.87 14.57 -0.30
CA PRO A 619 -2.53 14.91 0.96
C PRO A 619 -3.54 13.83 1.38
N LEU A 620 -3.39 13.44 2.65
CA LEU A 620 -4.39 12.81 3.53
C LEU A 620 -4.97 11.45 3.13
N SER A 621 -4.23 10.63 2.37
CA SER A 621 -4.59 9.21 2.13
C SER A 621 -4.07 8.24 3.20
N ARG A 622 -2.84 8.43 3.72
CA ARG A 622 -2.23 7.72 4.86
C ARG A 622 -1.13 8.57 5.54
N GLY A 623 -1.11 8.60 6.87
CA GLY A 623 0.03 9.06 7.66
C GLY A 623 0.06 10.52 8.09
N LEU A 624 -1.10 11.10 8.42
CA LEU A 624 -1.16 12.35 9.18
C LEU A 624 -1.49 12.18 10.66
N GLY A 625 -1.99 11.01 11.05
CA GLY A 625 -2.10 10.59 12.44
C GLY A 625 -1.50 9.19 12.62
N GLU A 626 -1.47 8.74 13.88
CA GLU A 626 -1.04 7.39 14.29
C GLU A 626 -1.83 6.31 13.58
N GLU A 627 -3.12 6.60 13.51
CA GLU A 627 -4.13 5.82 12.86
C GLU A 627 -4.60 6.53 11.59
N PRO A 628 -5.25 5.83 10.64
CA PRO A 628 -6.07 6.47 9.64
C PRO A 628 -7.23 7.21 10.33
N THR A 629 -6.95 8.40 10.87
CA THR A 629 -7.97 9.30 11.40
C THR A 629 -8.94 9.64 10.27
N PRO A 630 -10.25 9.72 10.51
CA PRO A 630 -11.25 10.05 9.50
C PRO A 630 -11.15 11.53 9.18
N ILE A 631 -10.18 11.88 8.34
CA ILE A 631 -10.06 13.20 7.77
C ILE A 631 -11.13 13.27 6.69
N SER A 632 -12.13 14.13 6.89
CA SER A 632 -13.21 14.27 5.92
C SER A 632 -12.65 14.75 4.57
N PRO A 633 -13.28 14.38 3.44
CA PRO A 633 -12.85 14.88 2.13
C PRO A 633 -12.85 16.41 2.04
N TRP A 634 -13.73 17.08 2.80
CA TRP A 634 -13.76 18.54 2.87
C TRP A 634 -12.48 19.10 3.49
N LEU A 635 -12.05 18.57 4.64
CA LEU A 635 -10.81 19.01 5.28
C LEU A 635 -9.59 18.69 4.41
N ASN A 636 -9.62 17.55 3.72
CA ASN A 636 -8.57 17.17 2.78
C ASN A 636 -8.43 18.17 1.63
N GLU A 637 -9.53 18.48 0.97
CA GLU A 637 -9.54 19.46 -0.10
C GLU A 637 -9.19 20.86 0.40
N LEU A 638 -9.60 21.27 1.60
CA LEU A 638 -9.19 22.55 2.18
C LEU A 638 -7.66 22.64 2.30
N VAL A 639 -7.02 21.66 2.95
CA VAL A 639 -5.56 21.66 3.12
C VAL A 639 -4.83 21.60 1.77
N MET A 640 -5.38 20.85 0.80
CA MET A 640 -4.88 20.81 -0.59
C MET A 640 -4.87 22.19 -1.25
N ARG A 641 -6.00 22.89 -1.18
CA ARG A 641 -6.17 24.20 -1.82
C ARG A 641 -5.31 25.27 -1.13
N LEU A 642 -5.23 25.24 0.20
CA LEU A 642 -4.39 26.16 0.97
C LEU A 642 -2.90 26.02 0.62
N LEU A 643 -2.41 24.79 0.46
CA LEU A 643 -1.00 24.52 0.20
C LEU A 643 -0.57 24.70 -1.27
N GLN A 644 -1.50 25.02 -2.18
CA GLN A 644 -1.22 25.39 -3.59
C GLN A 644 -0.19 24.46 -4.27
N TRP A 645 -0.41 23.15 -4.19
CA TRP A 645 0.55 22.17 -4.74
C TRP A 645 0.67 22.26 -6.26
N PRO A 646 1.90 22.28 -6.82
CA PRO A 646 2.10 22.39 -8.26
C PRO A 646 1.69 21.10 -8.98
N GLY A 647 1.04 21.24 -10.14
CA GLY A 647 0.64 20.12 -11.00
C GLY A 647 -0.54 19.29 -10.49
N LEU A 648 -1.23 19.74 -9.45
CA LEU A 648 -2.40 19.08 -8.88
C LEU A 648 -3.69 19.72 -9.41
N GLU A 649 -4.35 19.06 -10.36
CA GLU A 649 -5.74 19.40 -10.70
C GLU A 649 -6.67 18.83 -9.63
N ILE A 650 -7.13 19.70 -8.73
CA ILE A 650 -8.16 19.35 -7.74
C ILE A 650 -9.50 19.30 -8.47
N ASN A 651 -9.79 18.15 -9.08
CA ASN A 651 -11.05 17.90 -9.78
C ASN A 651 -12.25 17.68 -8.82
N ARG A 652 -12.01 17.73 -7.51
CA ARG A 652 -13.04 17.68 -6.47
C ARG A 652 -13.51 19.09 -6.14
N ASN A 653 -14.82 19.25 -5.94
CA ASN A 653 -15.44 20.51 -5.55
C ASN A 653 -16.23 20.31 -4.24
N VAL A 654 -15.57 19.75 -3.23
CA VAL A 654 -16.13 19.52 -1.89
C VAL A 654 -16.11 20.82 -1.08
N VAL A 655 -15.09 21.67 -1.24
CA VAL A 655 -15.03 23.01 -0.63
C VAL A 655 -15.65 24.02 -1.60
N VAL A 656 -16.98 23.98 -1.69
CA VAL A 656 -17.76 24.87 -2.57
C VAL A 656 -17.49 26.34 -2.22
N GLY A 657 -17.22 27.16 -3.25
CA GLY A 657 -16.94 28.59 -3.10
C GLY A 657 -15.48 28.95 -2.85
N PHE A 658 -14.55 27.98 -2.75
CA PHE A 658 -13.13 28.30 -2.55
C PHE A 658 -12.54 29.13 -3.71
N ALA A 659 -13.04 28.96 -4.93
CA ALA A 659 -12.56 29.72 -6.09
C ALA A 659 -12.74 31.24 -5.96
N GLU A 660 -13.66 31.68 -5.10
CA GLU A 660 -13.96 33.09 -4.85
C GLU A 660 -13.18 33.66 -3.64
N VAL A 661 -12.37 32.83 -2.97
CA VAL A 661 -11.58 33.25 -1.80
C VAL A 661 -10.38 34.07 -2.24
N GLY A 662 -10.38 35.37 -1.95
CA GLY A 662 -9.24 36.25 -2.15
C GLY A 662 -8.56 36.65 -0.84
N ILE A 663 -9.34 36.85 0.22
CA ILE A 663 -8.85 37.33 1.53
C ILE A 663 -9.20 36.36 2.68
N PRO A 664 -8.50 36.44 3.84
CA PRO A 664 -8.78 35.59 5.00
C PRO A 664 -10.25 35.61 5.47
N SER A 665 -10.92 36.75 5.34
CA SER A 665 -12.34 36.91 5.72
C SER A 665 -13.30 36.07 4.88
N ASP A 666 -13.00 35.85 3.60
CA ASP A 666 -13.84 35.03 2.71
C ASP A 666 -13.78 33.56 3.15
N LEU A 667 -12.56 33.08 3.43
CA LEU A 667 -12.35 31.72 3.92
C LEU A 667 -13.00 31.51 5.30
N LEU A 668 -12.98 32.53 6.16
CA LEU A 668 -13.61 32.47 7.48
C LEU A 668 -15.11 32.17 7.39
N ILE A 669 -15.81 32.67 6.37
CA ILE A 669 -17.23 32.38 6.12
C ILE A 669 -17.42 30.90 5.82
N LEU A 670 -16.61 30.34 4.91
CA LEU A 670 -16.67 28.93 4.52
C LEU A 670 -16.37 28.00 5.71
N VAL A 671 -15.33 28.30 6.48
CA VAL A 671 -14.92 27.50 7.66
C VAL A 671 -16.00 27.54 8.75
N LYS A 672 -16.62 28.71 9.00
CA LYS A 672 -17.74 28.82 9.96
C LYS A 672 -18.97 28.04 9.51
N ALA A 673 -19.30 28.08 8.22
CA ALA A 673 -20.40 27.30 7.65
C ALA A 673 -20.15 25.79 7.83
N ARG A 674 -18.93 25.33 7.58
CA ARG A 674 -18.53 23.94 7.81
C ARG A 674 -18.58 23.55 9.29
N LEU A 675 -18.09 24.41 10.19
CA LEU A 675 -18.17 24.16 11.63
C LEU A 675 -19.63 24.05 12.13
N ALA A 676 -20.54 24.87 11.57
CA ALA A 676 -21.96 24.77 11.85
C ALA A 676 -22.58 23.47 11.32
N GLU A 677 -22.12 22.96 10.17
CA GLU A 677 -22.51 21.65 9.65
C GLU A 677 -22.04 20.52 10.58
N GLN A 678 -20.77 20.55 11.03
CA GLN A 678 -20.25 19.61 12.02
C GLN A 678 -21.05 19.67 13.33
N GLY A 679 -21.51 20.85 13.74
CA GLY A 679 -22.40 21.04 14.88
C GLY A 679 -23.78 20.37 14.75
N ARG A 680 -24.24 20.08 13.52
CA ARG A 680 -25.47 19.30 13.27
C ARG A 680 -25.24 17.79 13.34
N LEU A 681 -24.03 17.34 13.02
CA LEU A 681 -23.65 15.92 13.07
C LEU A 681 -23.14 15.49 14.45
N PHE A 682 -22.71 16.44 15.28
CA PHE A 682 -22.18 16.18 16.61
C PHE A 682 -23.22 15.51 17.52
N GLY A 683 -22.86 14.35 18.08
CA GLY A 683 -23.69 13.62 19.02
C GLY A 683 -23.69 14.31 20.38
N ARG A 684 -24.76 15.04 20.70
CA ARG A 684 -24.84 15.85 21.93
C ARG A 684 -25.04 15.00 23.18
N GLN A 685 -25.75 13.88 23.07
CA GLN A 685 -25.99 13.02 24.22
C GLN A 685 -24.77 12.16 24.53
N SER A 686 -24.12 11.66 23.48
CA SER A 686 -22.89 10.86 23.56
C SER A 686 -21.61 11.69 23.71
N ASN A 687 -21.67 13.01 23.46
CA ASN A 687 -20.52 13.91 23.38
C ASN A 687 -19.45 13.45 22.37
N LEU A 688 -19.91 12.95 21.21
CA LEU A 688 -19.06 12.37 20.18
C LEU A 688 -19.09 13.20 18.88
N PRO A 689 -17.92 13.61 18.34
CA PRO A 689 -17.88 14.12 16.99
C PRO A 689 -18.18 13.01 15.98
N ALA A 690 -18.91 13.33 14.92
CA ALA A 690 -19.25 12.38 13.88
C ALA A 690 -18.80 12.89 12.50
N TYR A 691 -18.11 12.03 11.74
CA TYR A 691 -17.49 12.41 10.47
C TYR A 691 -18.11 11.67 9.29
N LEU A 692 -18.57 12.45 8.31
CA LEU A 692 -19.18 11.95 7.07
C LEU A 692 -18.11 11.63 6.03
N LEU A 693 -18.06 10.37 5.59
CA LEU A 693 -17.14 9.84 4.60
C LEU A 693 -17.92 9.36 3.36
N PRO A 694 -18.01 10.16 2.29
CA PRO A 694 -18.67 9.77 1.06
C PRO A 694 -17.87 8.73 0.26
N ILE A 695 -18.61 7.84 -0.40
CA ILE A 695 -18.09 6.84 -1.32
C ILE A 695 -18.38 7.27 -2.75
N GLU A 696 -17.30 7.49 -3.50
CA GLU A 696 -17.34 7.65 -4.95
C GLU A 696 -17.14 6.26 -5.57
N CYS A 697 -18.17 5.67 -6.18
CA CYS A 697 -18.06 4.39 -6.89
C CYS A 697 -18.49 4.56 -8.34
N ALA A 698 -17.63 4.18 -9.30
CA ALA A 698 -17.90 4.31 -10.73
C ALA A 698 -19.08 3.43 -11.21
N LYS A 699 -19.47 2.41 -10.43
CA LYS A 699 -20.68 1.62 -10.63
C LYS A 699 -21.68 1.99 -9.55
N ALA A 700 -22.76 2.64 -9.94
CA ALA A 700 -23.77 3.03 -8.95
C ALA A 700 -24.42 1.81 -8.28
N THR A 701 -24.14 1.71 -6.99
CA THR A 701 -24.93 1.01 -5.98
C THR A 701 -26.41 1.32 -6.16
N ASN A 702 -27.26 0.30 -6.04
CA ASN A 702 -28.71 0.48 -5.99
C ASN A 702 -29.13 0.54 -4.53
N LEU A 703 -29.42 1.74 -4.02
CA LEU A 703 -29.75 1.93 -2.60
C LEU A 703 -31.11 1.32 -2.20
N ALA A 704 -32.01 1.08 -3.16
CA ALA A 704 -33.27 0.37 -2.93
C ALA A 704 -33.10 -1.16 -2.86
N ALA A 705 -31.97 -1.68 -3.36
CA ALA A 705 -31.62 -3.11 -3.33
C ALA A 705 -30.14 -3.28 -2.97
N PHE A 706 -29.76 -2.70 -1.84
CA PHE A 706 -28.39 -2.62 -1.33
C PHE A 706 -27.92 -4.00 -0.87
N LYS A 707 -26.86 -4.52 -1.49
CA LYS A 707 -26.42 -5.91 -1.29
C LYS A 707 -25.47 -6.03 -0.10
N VAL A 708 -25.89 -6.77 0.92
CA VAL A 708 -25.16 -6.95 2.16
C VAL A 708 -24.75 -8.41 2.34
N ALA A 709 -23.53 -8.64 2.82
CA ALA A 709 -23.08 -9.94 3.31
C ALA A 709 -22.72 -9.84 4.81
N LEU A 710 -23.44 -10.59 5.65
CA LEU A 710 -23.06 -10.79 7.06
C LEU A 710 -22.20 -12.05 7.16
N VAL A 711 -20.99 -11.90 7.69
CA VAL A 711 -20.05 -12.99 7.88
C VAL A 711 -20.07 -13.39 9.35
N GLN A 712 -20.33 -14.68 9.59
CA GLN A 712 -20.26 -15.30 10.89
C GLN A 712 -19.01 -16.20 10.92
N SER A 713 -17.89 -15.63 11.37
CA SER A 713 -16.59 -16.31 11.46
C SER A 713 -16.47 -17.11 12.76
N LEU A 714 -15.87 -18.32 12.72
CA LEU A 714 -15.71 -19.17 13.90
C LEU A 714 -14.50 -18.81 14.78
N MET A 715 -13.44 -18.27 14.18
CA MET A 715 -12.23 -17.83 14.88
C MET A 715 -12.05 -16.31 14.76
N PRO A 716 -11.62 -15.61 15.82
CA PRO A 716 -11.33 -16.14 17.17
C PRO A 716 -12.56 -16.48 18.01
N ARG A 717 -12.38 -17.40 18.97
CA ARG A 717 -13.33 -17.66 20.06
C ARG A 717 -12.95 -16.84 21.29
N ASP A 718 -13.88 -16.70 22.22
CA ASP A 718 -13.62 -16.00 23.48
C ASP A 718 -12.45 -16.60 24.29
N MET A 719 -12.34 -17.93 24.35
CA MET A 719 -11.28 -18.64 25.07
C MET A 719 -9.90 -18.51 24.41
N ASP A 720 -9.84 -18.07 23.15
CA ASP A 720 -8.58 -17.90 22.43
C ASP A 720 -7.85 -16.62 22.86
N PHE A 721 -8.53 -15.71 23.57
CA PHE A 721 -7.94 -14.50 24.16
C PHE A 721 -7.42 -14.80 25.56
N SER A 722 -6.17 -14.45 25.83
CA SER A 722 -5.60 -14.53 27.18
C SER A 722 -6.19 -13.45 28.07
N GLU A 723 -6.71 -13.84 29.23
CA GLU A 723 -7.21 -12.90 30.25
C GLU A 723 -6.10 -12.01 30.83
N ALA A 724 -4.86 -12.50 30.84
CA ALA A 724 -3.70 -11.77 31.38
C ALA A 724 -3.08 -10.80 30.36
N ASP A 725 -3.09 -11.17 29.07
CA ASP A 725 -2.58 -10.35 27.98
C ASP A 725 -3.42 -10.57 26.71
N PRO A 726 -4.41 -9.70 26.44
CA PRO A 726 -5.29 -9.85 25.29
C PRO A 726 -4.60 -9.58 23.93
N LEU A 727 -3.34 -9.13 23.93
CA LEU A 727 -2.53 -8.93 22.73
C LEU A 727 -1.67 -10.17 22.40
N HIS A 728 -1.56 -11.11 23.33
CA HIS A 728 -0.74 -12.29 23.15
C HIS A 728 -1.35 -13.25 22.14
N TRP A 729 -0.56 -13.63 21.14
CA TRP A 729 -0.92 -14.65 20.17
C TRP A 729 0.22 -15.64 19.98
N THR A 730 -0.09 -16.93 20.02
CA THR A 730 0.88 -17.97 19.68
C THR A 730 0.99 -18.11 18.16
N GLU A 731 2.18 -18.44 17.67
CA GLU A 731 2.43 -18.66 16.25
C GLU A 731 1.50 -19.73 15.63
N PRO A 732 1.27 -20.90 16.26
CA PRO A 732 0.34 -21.90 15.74
C PRO A 732 -1.08 -21.36 15.58
N TYR A 733 -1.58 -20.67 16.61
CA TYR A 733 -2.90 -20.09 16.57
C TYR A 733 -3.05 -19.05 15.44
N ARG A 734 -2.05 -18.18 15.26
CA ARG A 734 -2.08 -17.16 14.20
C ARG A 734 -2.11 -17.77 12.80
N ALA A 735 -1.40 -18.88 12.57
CA ALA A 735 -1.48 -19.61 11.32
C ALA A 735 -2.91 -20.11 11.05
N ARG A 736 -3.54 -20.77 12.03
CA ARG A 736 -4.95 -21.24 11.93
C ARG A 736 -5.94 -20.10 11.73
N HIS A 737 -5.80 -19.01 12.49
CA HIS A 737 -6.70 -17.86 12.40
C HIS A 737 -6.63 -17.20 11.01
N ARG A 738 -5.42 -17.02 10.47
CA ARG A 738 -5.20 -16.49 9.12
C ARG A 738 -5.77 -17.43 8.05
N SER A 739 -5.52 -18.73 8.18
CA SER A 739 -6.07 -19.78 7.31
C SER A 739 -7.60 -19.75 7.29
N HIS A 740 -8.23 -19.73 8.47
CA HIS A 740 -9.67 -19.64 8.64
C HIS A 740 -10.26 -18.36 8.01
N LEU A 741 -9.64 -17.19 8.23
CA LEU A 741 -10.09 -15.94 7.61
C LEU A 741 -10.02 -16.00 6.09
N ALA A 742 -8.94 -16.55 5.53
CA ALA A 742 -8.80 -16.70 4.08
C ALA A 742 -9.86 -17.67 3.52
N ALA A 743 -10.14 -18.77 4.22
CA ALA A 743 -11.22 -19.69 3.86
C ALA A 743 -12.61 -19.01 3.88
N MET A 744 -12.90 -18.15 4.87
CA MET A 744 -14.15 -17.36 4.91
C MET A 744 -14.26 -16.41 3.72
N CYS A 745 -13.15 -15.77 3.33
CA CYS A 745 -13.09 -14.89 2.15
C CYS A 745 -13.39 -15.67 0.86
N ARG A 746 -12.84 -16.89 0.72
CA ARG A 746 -13.14 -17.78 -0.41
C ARG A 746 -14.59 -18.25 -0.41
N LEU A 747 -15.12 -18.65 0.74
CA LEU A 747 -16.51 -19.09 0.89
C LEU A 747 -17.49 -18.02 0.41
N LEU A 748 -17.22 -16.75 0.76
CA LEU A 748 -17.99 -15.61 0.28
C LEU A 748 -17.99 -15.53 -1.26
N GLY A 749 -16.81 -15.62 -1.87
CA GLY A 749 -16.65 -15.61 -3.33
C GLY A 749 -17.35 -16.79 -4.02
N GLN A 750 -17.33 -17.97 -3.40
CA GLN A 750 -18.02 -19.17 -3.90
C GLN A 750 -19.54 -19.01 -3.80
N GLN A 751 -20.07 -18.50 -2.69
CA GLN A 751 -21.50 -18.26 -2.52
C GLN A 751 -22.02 -17.20 -3.52
N LEU A 752 -21.25 -16.14 -3.75
CA LEU A 752 -21.54 -15.16 -4.81
C LEU A 752 -21.58 -15.80 -6.20
N SER A 753 -20.63 -16.71 -6.46
CA SER A 753 -20.58 -17.44 -7.74
C SER A 753 -21.79 -18.37 -7.90
N ALA A 754 -22.16 -19.11 -6.84
CA ALA A 754 -23.33 -19.98 -6.81
C ALA A 754 -24.64 -19.21 -7.03
N ALA A 755 -24.82 -18.09 -6.32
CA ALA A 755 -25.98 -17.20 -6.49
C ALA A 755 -26.08 -16.66 -7.92
N ARG A 756 -24.94 -16.44 -8.58
CA ARG A 756 -24.89 -16.02 -9.99
C ARG A 756 -25.31 -17.12 -10.95
N PHE A 757 -24.94 -18.38 -10.69
CA PHE A 757 -25.39 -19.51 -11.51
C PHE A 757 -26.90 -19.70 -11.43
N ALA A 758 -27.50 -19.56 -10.24
CA ALA A 758 -28.94 -19.63 -10.05
C ALA A 758 -29.71 -18.52 -10.80
N ASN A 759 -29.14 -17.30 -10.85
CA ASN A 759 -29.78 -16.12 -11.44
C ASN A 759 -29.30 -15.79 -12.87
N ARG A 760 -28.66 -16.74 -13.55
CA ARG A 760 -28.01 -16.50 -14.85
C ARG A 760 -29.05 -16.25 -15.95
N LYS A 761 -29.16 -15.01 -16.42
CA LYS A 761 -29.94 -14.66 -17.62
C LYS A 761 -29.01 -14.47 -18.83
N PRO A 762 -29.41 -14.88 -20.05
CA PRO A 762 -28.56 -14.80 -21.26
C PRO A 762 -28.03 -13.39 -21.56
N SER A 763 -28.77 -12.35 -21.14
CA SER A 763 -28.48 -10.95 -21.45
C SER A 763 -27.68 -10.21 -20.37
N THR A 764 -27.30 -10.84 -19.25
CA THR A 764 -26.75 -10.11 -18.09
C THR A 764 -25.36 -10.61 -17.68
N GLN A 765 -24.30 -10.01 -18.22
CA GLN A 765 -22.94 -10.11 -17.67
C GLN A 765 -22.78 -9.18 -16.45
N ARG A 766 -23.51 -9.41 -15.36
CA ARG A 766 -23.23 -8.69 -14.12
C ARG A 766 -22.04 -9.34 -13.40
N LYS A 767 -20.98 -8.55 -13.15
CA LYS A 767 -19.94 -8.91 -12.18
C LYS A 767 -20.61 -9.10 -10.81
N ALA A 768 -20.20 -10.13 -10.06
CA ALA A 768 -20.70 -10.37 -8.72
C ALA A 768 -20.21 -9.24 -7.81
N GLN A 769 -21.10 -8.30 -7.48
CA GLN A 769 -20.79 -7.14 -6.69
C GLN A 769 -21.61 -7.17 -5.40
N LEU A 770 -20.95 -6.84 -4.29
CA LEU A 770 -21.57 -6.56 -3.02
C LEU A 770 -21.36 -5.08 -2.69
N ASP A 771 -22.28 -4.49 -1.94
CA ASP A 771 -22.15 -3.10 -1.51
C ASP A 771 -21.52 -3.03 -0.11
N LEU A 772 -21.89 -3.94 0.80
CA LEU A 772 -21.37 -4.01 2.17
C LEU A 772 -21.06 -5.46 2.60
N ILE A 773 -19.93 -5.66 3.29
CA ILE A 773 -19.57 -6.89 4.01
C ILE A 773 -19.34 -6.54 5.47
N VAL A 774 -19.92 -7.31 6.39
CA VAL A 774 -19.79 -7.09 7.84
C VAL A 774 -19.17 -8.33 8.48
N PHE A 775 -18.06 -8.14 9.20
CA PHE A 775 -17.42 -9.16 10.03
C PHE A 775 -17.70 -8.92 11.52
N PRO A 776 -17.64 -9.98 12.36
CA PRO A 776 -17.87 -9.86 13.80
C PRO A 776 -16.81 -9.03 14.52
N GLU A 777 -17.07 -8.72 15.79
CA GLU A 777 -16.09 -8.10 16.69
C GLU A 777 -14.88 -9.03 16.89
N LEU A 778 -13.68 -8.45 17.03
CA LEU A 778 -12.42 -9.16 17.27
C LEU A 778 -12.08 -10.25 16.24
N ALA A 779 -12.71 -10.24 15.06
CA ALA A 779 -12.57 -11.31 14.06
C ALA A 779 -11.26 -11.24 13.27
N ILE A 780 -10.68 -10.04 13.10
CA ILE A 780 -9.59 -9.81 12.14
C ILE A 780 -8.32 -9.31 12.84
N HIS A 781 -7.21 -10.02 12.67
CA HIS A 781 -5.92 -9.53 13.15
C HIS A 781 -5.38 -8.39 12.23
N PRO A 782 -4.76 -7.31 12.78
CA PRO A 782 -4.21 -6.20 11.99
C PRO A 782 -3.27 -6.62 10.85
N ASP A 783 -2.42 -7.62 11.08
CA ASP A 783 -1.50 -8.15 10.06
C ASP A 783 -2.20 -8.81 8.87
N ASP A 784 -3.45 -9.25 9.01
CA ASP A 784 -4.18 -9.98 7.99
C ASP A 784 -5.12 -9.07 7.17
N MET A 785 -5.09 -7.77 7.41
CA MET A 785 -5.91 -6.78 6.70
C MET A 785 -5.73 -6.81 5.19
N TRP A 786 -4.61 -7.31 4.67
CA TRP A 786 -4.40 -7.46 3.23
C TRP A 786 -5.41 -8.43 2.57
N LEU A 787 -5.94 -9.43 3.31
CA LEU A 787 -7.01 -10.32 2.83
C LEU A 787 -8.29 -9.53 2.57
N LEU A 788 -8.68 -8.66 3.51
CA LEU A 788 -9.85 -7.80 3.37
C LEU A 788 -9.69 -6.76 2.25
N HIS A 789 -8.47 -6.25 2.02
CA HIS A 789 -8.19 -5.36 0.87
C HIS A 789 -8.45 -6.08 -0.45
N ARG A 790 -7.95 -7.32 -0.59
CA ARG A 790 -8.21 -8.14 -1.78
C ARG A 790 -9.68 -8.56 -1.91
N LEU A 791 -10.35 -8.84 -0.79
CA LEU A 791 -11.77 -9.17 -0.76
C LEU A 791 -12.60 -7.99 -1.29
N SER A 792 -12.42 -6.79 -0.70
CA SER A 792 -13.07 -5.54 -1.16
C SER A 792 -12.79 -5.26 -2.63
N ASP A 793 -11.55 -5.51 -3.08
CA ASP A 793 -11.18 -5.36 -4.48
C ASP A 793 -11.92 -6.30 -5.44
N SER A 794 -12.07 -7.56 -5.03
CA SER A 794 -12.70 -8.61 -5.83
C SER A 794 -14.23 -8.51 -5.88
N THR A 795 -14.85 -8.09 -4.77
CA THR A 795 -16.31 -7.98 -4.63
C THR A 795 -16.84 -6.57 -4.91
N GLY A 796 -15.97 -5.55 -4.91
CA GLY A 796 -16.36 -4.15 -5.00
C GLY A 796 -17.00 -3.57 -3.74
N ALA A 797 -17.03 -4.33 -2.63
CA ALA A 797 -17.75 -3.95 -1.42
C ALA A 797 -16.97 -3.04 -0.48
N VAL A 798 -17.72 -2.24 0.27
CA VAL A 798 -17.25 -1.66 1.53
C VAL A 798 -17.23 -2.74 2.61
N ILE A 799 -16.25 -2.71 3.51
CA ILE A 799 -16.16 -3.70 4.60
C ILE A 799 -16.20 -2.98 5.95
N PHE A 800 -17.03 -3.45 6.87
CA PHE A 800 -16.96 -3.13 8.29
C PHE A 800 -16.53 -4.38 9.06
N ALA A 801 -15.41 -4.33 9.78
CA ALA A 801 -14.87 -5.51 10.46
C ALA A 801 -14.29 -5.18 11.84
N GLY A 802 -14.60 -5.99 12.85
CA GLY A 802 -13.94 -5.92 14.15
C GLY A 802 -12.49 -6.39 14.07
N GLN A 803 -11.57 -5.58 14.58
CA GLN A 803 -10.17 -5.98 14.71
C GLN A 803 -9.95 -6.62 16.07
N THR A 804 -9.00 -7.57 16.16
CA THR A 804 -8.46 -8.01 17.46
C THR A 804 -7.87 -6.83 18.23
N PHE A 805 -7.67 -6.98 19.54
CA PHE A 805 -7.09 -5.93 20.36
C PHE A 805 -5.75 -5.44 19.79
N VAL A 806 -5.52 -4.14 19.94
CA VAL A 806 -4.27 -3.49 19.55
C VAL A 806 -3.77 -2.66 20.72
N GLU A 807 -2.46 -2.61 20.90
CA GLU A 807 -1.87 -1.68 21.86
C GLU A 807 -2.02 -0.25 21.33
N HIS A 808 -2.68 0.60 22.11
CA HIS A 808 -2.72 2.02 21.82
C HIS A 808 -1.36 2.63 22.21
N GLN A 809 -0.64 3.27 21.28
CA GLN A 809 0.75 3.67 21.52
C GLN A 809 0.90 4.62 22.71
N TYR A 810 -0.13 5.42 22.99
CA TYR A 810 -0.13 6.36 24.10
C TYR A 810 -0.72 5.85 25.41
N LEU A 811 -1.89 5.20 25.38
CA LEU A 811 -2.48 4.66 26.59
C LEU A 811 -1.63 3.52 27.17
N LYS A 812 -0.76 2.90 26.35
CA LYS A 812 0.02 1.70 26.69
C LYS A 812 -0.89 0.61 27.23
N LYS A 813 -2.07 0.52 26.65
CA LYS A 813 -3.16 -0.38 27.01
C LYS A 813 -3.80 -0.94 25.75
N PRO A 814 -4.30 -2.17 25.80
CA PRO A 814 -5.08 -2.73 24.72
C PRO A 814 -6.39 -1.94 24.54
N ILE A 815 -6.77 -1.71 23.28
CA ILE A 815 -8.06 -1.12 22.92
C ILE A 815 -8.80 -2.03 21.94
N ASN A 816 -10.12 -1.92 21.91
CA ASN A 816 -10.99 -2.61 20.95
C ASN A 816 -11.49 -1.62 19.90
N ARG A 817 -11.36 -1.99 18.62
CA ARG A 817 -11.78 -1.15 17.49
C ARG A 817 -12.22 -1.99 16.30
N ALA A 818 -13.04 -1.39 15.44
CA ALA A 818 -13.41 -1.90 14.14
C ALA A 818 -12.82 -1.03 13.03
N VAL A 819 -12.85 -1.51 11.80
CA VAL A 819 -12.33 -0.83 10.62
C VAL A 819 -13.37 -0.80 9.51
N TRP A 820 -13.57 0.39 8.95
CA TRP A 820 -14.21 0.62 7.67
C TRP A 820 -13.16 0.60 6.56
N LEU A 821 -13.35 -0.26 5.55
CA LEU A 821 -12.60 -0.24 4.31
C LEU A 821 -13.48 0.34 3.21
N LEU A 822 -13.23 1.59 2.87
CA LEU A 822 -14.00 2.37 1.91
C LEU A 822 -13.32 2.31 0.56
N ARG A 823 -13.94 1.60 -0.39
CA ARG A 823 -13.49 1.57 -1.77
C ARG A 823 -13.92 2.84 -2.50
N GLN A 824 -12.97 3.60 -3.02
CA GLN A 824 -13.20 4.73 -3.91
C GLN A 824 -12.74 4.39 -5.33
N GLU A 825 -13.58 4.68 -6.31
CA GLU A 825 -13.28 4.61 -7.74
C GLU A 825 -13.62 5.97 -8.36
N SER A 826 -12.58 6.69 -8.81
CA SER A 826 -12.70 7.97 -9.50
C SER A 826 -12.06 7.90 -10.89
N ALA A 827 -12.19 8.96 -11.70
CA ALA A 827 -11.51 9.05 -13.00
C ALA A 827 -9.97 8.98 -12.87
N ALA A 828 -9.43 9.40 -11.72
CA ALA A 828 -7.98 9.34 -11.43
C ALA A 828 -7.51 7.94 -11.02
N GLY A 829 -8.41 7.00 -10.80
CA GLY A 829 -8.10 5.61 -10.47
C GLY A 829 -8.85 5.10 -9.23
N ARG A 830 -8.34 3.99 -8.71
CA ARG A 830 -8.96 3.23 -7.62
C ARG A 830 -8.14 3.33 -6.35
N GLN A 831 -8.80 3.59 -5.23
CA GLN A 831 -8.18 3.68 -3.90
C GLN A 831 -9.04 2.99 -2.83
N ILE A 832 -8.40 2.41 -1.81
CA ILE A 832 -9.09 1.93 -0.60
C ILE A 832 -8.66 2.79 0.58
N ILE A 833 -9.61 3.50 1.18
CA ILE A 833 -9.45 4.30 2.38
C ILE A 833 -9.79 3.44 3.61
N ARG A 834 -9.04 3.61 4.70
CA ARG A 834 -9.30 2.95 5.98
C ARG A 834 -9.79 4.02 6.96
N ALA A 835 -10.81 3.73 7.75
CA ALA A 835 -11.22 4.54 8.89
C ALA A 835 -11.55 3.63 10.07
N TYR A 836 -11.00 3.89 11.24
CA TYR A 836 -11.30 3.08 12.44
C TYR A 836 -12.55 3.58 13.16
N GLN A 837 -13.23 2.68 13.86
CA GLN A 837 -14.36 2.95 14.72
C GLN A 837 -14.02 2.39 16.10
N GLY A 838 -13.92 3.24 17.13
CA GLY A 838 -13.50 2.84 18.47
C GLY A 838 -14.63 2.25 19.32
N LYS A 839 -14.27 1.43 20.32
CA LYS A 839 -15.19 0.92 21.34
C LYS A 839 -15.02 1.70 22.65
N GLU A 840 -16.11 2.25 23.20
CA GLU A 840 -16.05 3.02 24.45
C GLU A 840 -16.32 2.15 25.69
N TYR A 841 -17.37 1.33 25.65
CA TYR A 841 -17.82 0.54 26.79
C TYR A 841 -17.36 -0.90 26.66
N GLY A 842 -16.36 -1.26 27.47
CA GLY A 842 -15.88 -2.65 27.57
C GLY A 842 -16.82 -3.53 28.38
N ILE A 843 -16.87 -4.83 28.05
CA ILE A 843 -17.56 -5.84 28.86
C ILE A 843 -16.71 -6.27 30.06
N PRO A 844 -17.29 -6.90 31.11
CA PRO A 844 -16.58 -7.11 32.37
C PRO A 844 -15.23 -7.83 32.28
N TRP A 845 -15.04 -8.77 31.34
CA TRP A 845 -13.76 -9.45 31.17
C TRP A 845 -12.73 -8.58 30.44
N GLU A 846 -13.13 -7.76 29.47
CA GLU A 846 -12.24 -6.80 28.79
C GLU A 846 -11.66 -5.81 29.81
N LEU A 847 -12.52 -5.30 30.71
CA LEU A 847 -12.11 -4.40 31.79
C LEU A 847 -11.13 -5.06 32.76
N LYS A 848 -11.35 -6.35 33.09
CA LYS A 848 -10.44 -7.14 33.94
C LYS A 848 -9.09 -7.39 33.26
N ALA A 849 -9.09 -7.62 31.95
CA ALA A 849 -7.89 -7.78 31.12
C ALA A 849 -7.16 -6.46 30.84
N GLY A 850 -7.61 -5.34 31.42
CA GLY A 850 -6.96 -4.03 31.29
C GLY A 850 -7.23 -3.31 29.98
N VAL A 851 -8.20 -3.77 29.18
CA VAL A 851 -8.64 -3.11 27.93
C VAL A 851 -9.27 -1.76 28.27
N ALA A 852 -8.76 -0.71 27.64
CA ALA A 852 -9.25 0.65 27.81
C ALA A 852 -10.37 0.97 26.80
N GLY A 853 -11.42 1.64 27.28
CA GLY A 853 -12.39 2.30 26.41
C GLY A 853 -11.72 3.42 25.63
N HIS A 854 -11.94 3.43 24.31
CA HIS A 854 -11.40 4.43 23.41
C HIS A 854 -12.29 4.61 22.18
N ARG A 855 -13.18 5.61 22.23
CA ARG A 855 -13.96 6.07 21.08
C ARG A 855 -13.81 7.59 20.86
N PRO A 856 -12.81 8.03 20.07
CA PRO A 856 -12.56 9.45 19.86
C PRO A 856 -13.59 10.14 18.94
N TYR A 857 -14.32 9.38 18.11
CA TYR A 857 -15.29 9.88 17.14
C TYR A 857 -16.20 8.76 16.62
N GLN A 858 -17.24 9.13 15.86
CA GLN A 858 -18.15 8.23 15.14
C GLN A 858 -17.98 8.37 13.62
N VAL A 859 -17.85 7.26 12.89
CA VAL A 859 -17.75 7.27 11.42
C VAL A 859 -19.14 7.11 10.79
N ILE A 860 -19.49 8.00 9.86
CA ILE A 860 -20.70 7.90 9.04
C ILE A 860 -20.27 7.74 7.58
N VAL A 861 -20.72 6.67 6.93
CA VAL A 861 -20.37 6.36 5.55
C VAL A 861 -21.55 6.71 4.64
N GLU A 862 -21.34 7.57 3.63
CA GLU A 862 -22.39 8.00 2.70
C GLU A 862 -22.23 7.32 1.34
N PHE A 863 -23.28 6.62 0.92
CA PHE A 863 -23.39 6.01 -0.40
C PHE A 863 -24.25 6.88 -1.31
N LYS A 864 -23.92 6.91 -2.60
CA LYS A 864 -24.68 7.63 -3.62
C LYS A 864 -25.11 6.69 -4.74
N ASP A 865 -26.36 6.79 -5.17
CA ASP A 865 -26.86 6.05 -6.33
C ASP A 865 -26.70 6.84 -7.64
N LYS A 866 -27.11 6.22 -8.74
CA LYS A 866 -27.07 6.78 -10.12
C LYS A 866 -28.01 7.96 -10.30
N GLN A 867 -29.07 8.03 -9.51
CA GLN A 867 -30.11 9.04 -9.55
C GLN A 867 -29.80 10.21 -8.59
N GLY A 868 -28.65 10.18 -7.91
CA GLY A 868 -28.23 11.17 -6.93
C GLY A 868 -28.84 10.99 -5.54
N ALA A 869 -29.56 9.89 -5.28
CA ALA A 869 -30.01 9.55 -3.93
C ALA A 869 -28.82 9.24 -3.02
N THR A 870 -28.95 9.55 -1.75
CA THR A 870 -27.93 9.30 -0.74
C THR A 870 -28.48 8.45 0.39
N ALA A 871 -27.66 7.54 0.92
CA ALA A 871 -27.95 6.83 2.16
C ALA A 871 -26.71 6.77 3.04
N ARG A 872 -26.90 6.87 4.36
CA ARG A 872 -25.84 6.94 5.36
C ARG A 872 -25.85 5.72 6.27
N LEU A 873 -24.69 5.11 6.47
CA LEU A 873 -24.52 3.99 7.39
C LEU A 873 -23.56 4.37 8.52
N THR A 874 -23.78 3.81 9.69
CA THR A 874 -22.84 3.93 10.82
C THR A 874 -22.72 2.59 11.55
N GLY A 875 -21.66 2.44 12.35
CA GLY A 875 -21.29 1.18 12.98
C GLY A 875 -21.08 1.27 14.48
N ALA A 876 -21.44 0.21 15.21
CA ALA A 876 -21.12 0.03 16.63
C ALA A 876 -20.49 -1.35 16.89
N ILE A 877 -19.80 -1.47 18.02
CA ILE A 877 -19.08 -2.68 18.42
C ILE A 877 -19.76 -3.26 19.65
N CYS A 878 -20.45 -4.39 19.46
CA CYS A 878 -21.03 -5.22 20.50
C CYS A 878 -21.79 -4.42 21.55
N TYR A 879 -21.27 -4.35 22.78
CA TYR A 879 -21.91 -3.71 23.91
C TYR A 879 -22.22 -2.22 23.68
N ASP A 880 -21.44 -1.53 22.85
CA ASP A 880 -21.72 -0.13 22.53
C ASP A 880 -23.04 0.08 21.76
N ALA A 881 -23.57 -0.96 21.10
CA ALA A 881 -24.88 -0.88 20.45
C ALA A 881 -26.03 -0.73 21.45
N THR A 882 -25.79 -1.04 22.74
CA THR A 882 -26.75 -0.86 23.83
C THR A 882 -26.81 0.59 24.33
N ASP A 883 -25.86 1.44 23.94
CA ASP A 883 -25.84 2.85 24.33
C ASP A 883 -26.93 3.63 23.57
N LEU A 884 -28.04 3.89 24.27
CA LEU A 884 -29.16 4.66 23.73
C LEU A 884 -28.78 6.10 23.39
N LYS A 885 -27.72 6.68 23.99
CA LYS A 885 -27.25 8.03 23.62
C LYS A 885 -26.73 8.05 22.19
N LEU A 886 -25.91 7.07 21.83
CA LEU A 886 -25.44 6.89 20.46
C LEU A 886 -26.60 6.65 19.50
N ALA A 887 -27.52 5.74 19.85
CA ALA A 887 -28.67 5.44 18.99
C ALA A 887 -29.56 6.67 18.79
N SER A 888 -29.79 7.47 19.84
CA SER A 888 -30.56 8.70 19.77
C SER A 888 -29.87 9.76 18.90
N ASP A 889 -28.56 9.95 19.06
CA ASP A 889 -27.80 10.92 18.27
C ASP A 889 -27.77 10.53 16.77
N MET A 890 -27.67 9.24 16.46
CA MET A 890 -27.56 8.75 15.07
C MET A 890 -28.92 8.53 14.37
N ARG A 891 -30.03 8.48 15.13
CA ARG A 891 -31.37 8.19 14.61
C ARG A 891 -31.75 9.10 13.44
N ASP A 892 -31.52 10.40 13.57
CA ASP A 892 -31.97 11.39 12.59
C ASP A 892 -30.88 11.70 11.53
N ILE A 893 -29.73 11.01 11.59
CA ILE A 893 -28.55 11.25 10.74
C ILE A 893 -28.30 10.09 9.76
N THR A 894 -28.60 8.86 10.16
CA THR A 894 -28.24 7.63 9.44
C THR A 894 -29.47 6.93 8.89
N ASP A 895 -29.29 6.08 7.88
CA ASP A 895 -30.32 5.28 7.21
C ASP A 895 -30.14 3.77 7.43
N GLY A 896 -29.07 3.36 8.11
CA GLY A 896 -28.86 1.99 8.54
C GLY A 896 -27.75 1.89 9.59
N PHE A 897 -27.85 0.87 10.43
CA PHE A 897 -26.97 0.67 11.58
C PHE A 897 -26.34 -0.72 11.54
N VAL A 898 -25.01 -0.78 11.62
CA VAL A 898 -24.23 -2.02 11.55
C VAL A 898 -23.63 -2.33 12.91
N ILE A 899 -23.69 -3.59 13.33
CA ILE A 899 -23.17 -4.03 14.63
C ILE A 899 -22.24 -5.22 14.40
N ALA A 900 -20.98 -5.08 14.80
CA ALA A 900 -20.03 -6.18 14.88
C ALA A 900 -20.01 -6.69 16.33
N ALA A 901 -20.30 -7.97 16.56
CA ALA A 901 -20.48 -8.52 17.91
C ALA A 901 -19.68 -9.79 18.16
N LEU A 902 -19.21 -9.93 19.39
CA LEU A 902 -18.71 -11.18 19.98
C LEU A 902 -19.47 -11.37 21.29
N ASN A 903 -20.70 -11.85 21.20
CA ASN A 903 -21.58 -11.93 22.36
C ASN A 903 -22.28 -13.30 22.50
N LYS A 904 -22.35 -13.76 23.74
CA LYS A 904 -23.02 -15.02 24.13
C LYS A 904 -24.51 -14.88 24.41
N ASP A 905 -24.96 -13.67 24.78
CA ASP A 905 -26.36 -13.39 25.11
C ASP A 905 -27.15 -13.00 23.85
N ILE A 906 -27.47 -14.01 23.04
CA ILE A 906 -28.16 -13.86 21.76
C ILE A 906 -29.56 -13.26 21.95
N GLY A 907 -30.30 -13.70 22.96
CA GLY A 907 -31.68 -13.27 23.19
C GLY A 907 -31.80 -11.77 23.47
N THR A 908 -30.89 -11.22 24.28
CA THR A 908 -30.83 -9.77 24.54
C THR A 908 -30.47 -8.99 23.27
N PHE A 909 -29.50 -9.46 22.48
CA PHE A 909 -29.08 -8.77 21.26
C PHE A 909 -30.13 -8.84 20.15
N ASP A 910 -30.86 -9.95 20.03
CA ASP A 910 -32.00 -10.05 19.12
C ASP A 910 -33.12 -9.08 19.52
N THR A 911 -33.44 -9.01 20.81
CA THR A 911 -34.43 -8.06 21.34
C THR A 911 -33.98 -6.62 21.12
N MET A 912 -32.70 -6.34 21.35
CA MET A 912 -32.08 -5.04 21.09
C MET A 912 -32.18 -4.68 19.60
N ALA A 913 -31.83 -5.57 18.68
CA ALA A 913 -31.95 -5.33 17.24
C ALA A 913 -33.40 -5.04 16.84
N THR A 914 -34.37 -5.78 17.39
CA THR A 914 -35.80 -5.55 17.20
C THR A 914 -36.29 -4.22 17.77
N ALA A 915 -35.73 -3.77 18.89
CA ALA A 915 -36.04 -2.47 19.48
C ALA A 915 -35.41 -1.32 18.65
N LEU A 916 -34.12 -1.43 18.34
CA LEU A 916 -33.37 -0.42 17.59
C LEU A 916 -33.93 -0.20 16.19
N GLN A 917 -34.30 -1.27 15.46
CA GLN A 917 -34.87 -1.10 14.13
C GLN A 917 -36.13 -0.25 14.15
N PHE A 918 -36.93 -0.35 15.23
CA PHE A 918 -38.14 0.44 15.39
C PHE A 918 -37.85 1.86 15.90
N HIS A 919 -37.06 2.01 16.98
CA HIS A 919 -36.80 3.30 17.62
C HIS A 919 -35.88 4.21 16.80
N MET A 920 -34.91 3.63 16.09
CA MET A 920 -34.13 4.36 15.07
C MET A 920 -34.87 4.42 13.72
N TYR A 921 -35.95 3.66 13.58
CA TYR A 921 -36.78 3.53 12.38
C TYR A 921 -35.98 3.22 11.10
N GLN A 922 -35.01 2.31 11.17
CA GLN A 922 -34.11 1.95 10.07
C GLN A 922 -33.67 0.48 10.10
N PRO A 923 -33.09 -0.06 9.01
CA PRO A 923 -32.48 -1.37 9.02
C PRO A 923 -31.31 -1.48 10.02
N ILE A 924 -31.29 -2.57 10.78
CA ILE A 924 -30.22 -2.97 11.70
C ILE A 924 -29.60 -4.26 11.17
N MET A 925 -28.28 -4.31 11.10
CA MET A 925 -27.49 -5.43 10.57
C MET A 925 -26.42 -5.83 11.58
N LEU A 926 -26.55 -7.03 12.16
CA LEU A 926 -25.71 -7.53 13.23
C LEU A 926 -24.97 -8.79 12.77
N ALA A 927 -23.64 -8.75 12.78
CA ALA A 927 -22.78 -9.91 12.57
C ALA A 927 -22.18 -10.34 13.92
N ASN A 928 -22.54 -11.54 14.39
CA ASN A 928 -21.99 -12.11 15.61
C ASN A 928 -20.97 -13.22 15.28
N THR A 929 -20.12 -13.56 16.24
CA THR A 929 -19.20 -14.69 16.11
C THR A 929 -19.95 -16.01 15.89
N GLY A 930 -19.37 -16.88 15.07
CA GLY A 930 -19.88 -18.22 14.80
C GLY A 930 -19.79 -19.18 15.98
N GLN A 931 -19.05 -18.83 17.03
CA GLN A 931 -19.06 -19.59 18.28
C GLN A 931 -20.46 -19.68 18.87
N TYR A 932 -21.19 -18.55 18.88
CA TYR A 932 -22.54 -18.43 19.46
C TYR A 932 -23.63 -18.32 18.38
N GLY A 933 -23.32 -17.80 17.20
CA GLY A 933 -24.33 -17.49 16.19
C GLY A 933 -25.18 -16.27 16.56
N GLY A 934 -26.38 -16.14 16.00
CA GLY A 934 -27.26 -14.99 16.28
C GLY A 934 -26.99 -13.78 15.39
N SER A 935 -26.32 -13.97 14.25
CA SER A 935 -26.25 -12.92 13.22
C SER A 935 -27.65 -12.63 12.67
N ASN A 936 -28.03 -11.36 12.56
CA ASN A 936 -29.42 -10.95 12.35
C ASN A 936 -29.49 -9.65 11.53
N ALA A 937 -30.48 -9.54 10.64
CA ALA A 937 -30.81 -8.32 9.93
C ALA A 937 -32.32 -8.06 9.98
N GLN A 938 -32.71 -6.86 10.42
CA GLN A 938 -34.12 -6.48 10.59
C GLN A 938 -34.40 -5.06 10.09
N ALA A 939 -35.62 -4.80 9.62
CA ALA A 939 -36.07 -3.47 9.19
C ALA A 939 -37.55 -3.22 9.55
N PRO A 940 -38.01 -1.95 9.74
CA PRO A 940 -39.35 -1.62 10.27
C PRO A 940 -40.54 -1.84 9.32
N PHE A 941 -40.66 -3.04 8.76
CA PHE A 941 -41.84 -3.49 8.00
C PHE A 941 -42.94 -4.06 8.91
N LYS A 942 -44.18 -3.98 8.44
CA LYS A 942 -45.36 -4.41 9.18
C LYS A 942 -45.45 -5.93 9.28
N ALA A 943 -45.27 -6.64 8.16
CA ALA A 943 -45.28 -8.09 8.12
C ALA A 943 -44.02 -8.69 8.76
N HIS A 944 -44.16 -9.73 9.57
CA HIS A 944 -43.04 -10.34 10.30
C HIS A 944 -41.95 -10.89 9.38
N HIS A 945 -42.34 -11.62 8.32
CA HIS A 945 -41.42 -12.23 7.37
C HIS A 945 -40.67 -11.20 6.48
N GLU A 946 -41.18 -9.97 6.39
CA GLU A 946 -40.49 -8.87 5.71
C GLU A 946 -39.59 -8.08 6.66
N ARG A 947 -39.99 -8.01 7.94
CA ARG A 947 -39.23 -7.36 9.01
C ARG A 947 -37.93 -8.08 9.30
N GLN A 948 -37.96 -9.42 9.36
CA GLN A 948 -36.79 -10.25 9.59
C GLN A 948 -36.17 -10.65 8.24
N ILE A 949 -35.12 -9.93 7.83
CA ILE A 949 -34.51 -10.08 6.51
C ILE A 949 -33.58 -11.30 6.47
N ALA A 950 -32.77 -11.46 7.52
CA ALA A 950 -31.89 -12.60 7.70
C ALA A 950 -31.73 -12.91 9.17
N HIS A 951 -31.66 -14.18 9.53
CA HIS A 951 -31.39 -14.62 10.89
C HIS A 951 -30.74 -15.98 10.87
N VAL A 952 -29.57 -16.08 11.51
CA VAL A 952 -28.80 -17.32 11.59
C VAL A 952 -28.69 -17.71 13.06
N HIS A 953 -29.18 -18.90 13.37
CA HIS A 953 -29.10 -19.52 14.69
C HIS A 953 -28.25 -20.77 14.62
N GLY A 954 -27.39 -20.96 15.62
CA GLY A 954 -26.54 -22.14 15.74
C GLY A 954 -25.16 -21.80 16.29
N ASN A 955 -24.78 -22.52 17.34
CA ASN A 955 -23.43 -22.45 17.91
C ASN A 955 -22.45 -23.21 17.02
N ASN A 956 -21.21 -22.74 16.98
CA ASN A 956 -20.09 -23.32 16.23
C ASN A 956 -20.32 -23.47 14.73
N GLN A 957 -20.90 -22.47 14.07
CA GLN A 957 -21.15 -22.48 12.63
C GLN A 957 -20.45 -21.32 11.92
N ALA A 958 -19.74 -21.62 10.84
CA ALA A 958 -19.23 -20.65 9.88
C ALA A 958 -20.28 -20.42 8.79
N VAL A 959 -20.88 -19.22 8.74
CA VAL A 959 -22.01 -18.92 7.84
C VAL A 959 -21.84 -17.56 7.19
N ILE A 960 -22.30 -17.42 5.96
CA ILE A 960 -22.38 -16.14 5.25
C ILE A 960 -23.81 -15.95 4.77
N SER A 961 -24.44 -14.86 5.20
CA SER A 961 -25.79 -14.49 4.78
C SER A 961 -25.73 -13.34 3.80
N ILE A 962 -26.22 -13.56 2.58
CA ILE A 962 -26.26 -12.54 1.52
C ILE A 962 -27.72 -12.16 1.25
N PHE A 963 -28.05 -10.88 1.36
CA PHE A 963 -29.41 -10.36 1.18
C PHE A 963 -29.40 -8.91 0.68
N ASP A 964 -30.57 -8.44 0.24
CA ASP A 964 -30.77 -7.08 -0.24
C ASP A 964 -31.57 -6.27 0.81
N VAL A 965 -31.15 -5.02 1.04
CA VAL A 965 -31.80 -4.07 1.96
C VAL A 965 -32.20 -2.81 1.20
N ASP A 966 -33.38 -2.27 1.49
CA ASP A 966 -33.78 -0.96 0.99
C ASP A 966 -33.40 0.11 2.03
N LEU A 967 -32.33 0.86 1.75
CA LEU A 967 -31.85 1.94 2.61
C LEU A 967 -32.67 3.23 2.45
N LEU A 968 -33.40 3.38 1.35
CA LEU A 968 -34.20 4.56 1.05
C LEU A 968 -35.62 4.45 1.62
N ALA A 969 -36.05 3.23 1.95
CA ALA A 969 -37.39 2.95 2.42
C ALA A 969 -37.84 3.89 3.54
N PHE A 970 -37.00 4.21 4.52
CA PHE A 970 -37.41 4.93 5.73
C PHE A 970 -37.02 6.42 5.76
N GLN A 971 -36.67 6.99 4.59
CA GLN A 971 -36.48 8.43 4.42
C GLN A 971 -37.84 9.13 4.29
N SER A 972 -37.98 10.31 4.90
CA SER A 972 -39.23 11.09 4.86
C SER A 972 -39.35 12.01 3.66
N SER A 973 -38.23 12.28 2.98
CA SER A 973 -38.16 13.16 1.80
C SER A 973 -38.69 12.53 0.52
N ARG A 974 -38.96 11.22 0.51
CA ARG A 974 -39.33 10.44 -0.68
C ARG A 974 -40.72 9.80 -0.54
N ASN A 975 -41.69 10.33 -1.28
CA ASN A 975 -42.99 9.71 -1.52
C ASN A 975 -42.88 8.78 -2.74
N VAL A 976 -42.27 7.61 -2.56
CA VAL A 976 -42.28 6.55 -3.58
C VAL A 976 -43.33 5.52 -3.18
N GLU A 977 -44.09 4.99 -4.15
CA GLU A 977 -44.93 3.80 -3.95
C GLU A 977 -44.03 2.63 -3.52
N GLN A 978 -44.13 2.21 -2.27
CA GLN A 978 -43.27 1.17 -1.72
C GLN A 978 -43.92 -0.19 -1.87
N ALA A 979 -43.13 -1.16 -2.32
CA ALA A 979 -43.58 -2.53 -2.52
C ALA A 979 -43.99 -3.24 -1.21
N LYS A 980 -43.55 -2.74 -0.04
CA LYS A 980 -43.77 -3.34 1.29
C LYS A 980 -44.43 -2.36 2.24
N GLU A 981 -45.34 -2.85 3.08
CA GLU A 981 -46.05 -2.02 4.05
C GLU A 981 -45.17 -1.74 5.29
N LYS A 982 -44.94 -0.45 5.59
CA LYS A 982 -44.15 -0.01 6.75
C LYS A 982 -44.94 -0.11 8.05
N LYS A 983 -44.22 -0.24 9.17
CA LYS A 983 -44.78 0.01 10.50
C LYS A 983 -44.98 1.52 10.69
N ALA A 984 -45.94 1.93 11.52
CA ALA A 984 -46.09 3.33 11.90
C ALA A 984 -44.78 3.85 12.54
N ALA A 985 -44.36 5.06 12.16
CA ALA A 985 -43.14 5.66 12.71
C ALA A 985 -43.27 5.83 14.24
N PRO A 986 -42.16 5.69 14.99
CA PRO A 986 -42.17 5.90 16.43
C PRO A 986 -42.45 7.38 16.76
N ALA A 987 -43.00 7.63 17.93
CA ALA A 987 -43.27 9.00 18.40
C ALA A 987 -41.98 9.83 18.43
N GLY A 988 -42.07 11.10 18.01
CA GLY A 988 -40.94 12.03 17.97
C GLY A 988 -39.98 11.84 16.79
N PHE A 989 -40.23 10.88 15.90
CA PHE A 989 -39.50 10.79 14.62
C PHE A 989 -40.04 11.82 13.63
N GLY A 990 -39.28 12.90 13.43
CA GLY A 990 -39.62 13.98 12.51
C GLY A 990 -39.32 13.68 11.03
N GLY A 991 -38.69 12.53 10.76
CA GLY A 991 -38.25 12.15 9.43
C GLY A 991 -36.78 12.50 9.14
N ARG A 992 -36.20 11.76 8.18
CA ARG A 992 -34.84 11.96 7.66
C ARG A 992 -34.87 12.39 6.20
N ARG A 993 -33.95 13.29 5.83
CA ARG A 993 -33.85 13.82 4.48
C ARG A 993 -33.16 12.88 3.52
#